data_AF-A0AA37F7T5-F1
#
_entry.id   AF-A0AA37F7T5-F1
#
_cell.length_a   1.000
_cell.length_b   1.000
_cell.length_c   1.000
_cell.angle_alpha   90.00
_cell.angle_beta   90.00
_cell.angle_gamma   90.00
#
_symmetry.space_group_name_H-M   'P 1'
#
loop_
_entity.id
_entity.type
_entity.pdbx_description
1 polymer ?
#
loop_
_entity_poly.entity_id
_entity_poly.type
_entity_poly.pdbx_seq_one_letter_code
_entity_poly.pdbx_strand_id
1 'polypeptide(L)'
;MNPRFMLGVTAALAAVALTTTSVVPASASAANAPNAAGATVPPSFAPPDPEARRRAIANAESALAAERRDLARGQDDVFSLKKAVSVSGMQFLTYSRAYQGVPVYGGDVVVATDRTGFTVAGVDTAQTAELKLDTRTTVTADRAALKARSLLTEVESVSTPALVVHALSDTPRMAWEVVVTGRAKDAPSVQHVYVDALNARILSSWDAVRAGTGHGFYNGGGLDLSTSGSGSSYTMRDTTRNNLACGGQNGSPYTKSGDTWGNGQGTNLETACVDALWAAQKEWDMLRDWFGYNGFTGEGGGFPARVGLNQVNAYWNGSYTNFGKNQAGTQQATPMDVVGHEYGHAIYQFAGSGGAGSSNESGGLNESTGDIFGALLEHYANNPNDPPDYQVGEEVNLVGRGPIRYMYRPSTNGDPDCYSSSIPGTEVHAAAGPQNHWFYLLAEGTDPTGGKPATPVCSGANPRTFGGIGIQNAGRIYLAALNMKTTGNRTHAQSRSQTLSAAKALDPTCAWFEATKASWNAVNVPAVSGEPTCTPQGGNDDYSASIDPATADVQPGQSATATISTTVTSGNAQSITLRTDSLPSGVTAAFSPAVISAGQTSRLTLTTSADTPTGSYPLTVTLDGASADKRVGFTLGVGSGQPGTDAPDISLADVKAHLQQFQSIAASNGGNRRATGPGYTASVSYVEGRLRAAGYTVTRQTCTSGCTGGAGPNLIADWPGGDPNQVVMAGAHLDGVAAGPGVNDNASGSSALLEVALTLAEKNPSMAKHVRFAWWTDEEQGLNGSEFYVNAIGATERSKIKAYHNYDMVGSPNGGYFINNITTPAAAPLKEFYDRLNLRPEENTEGANRSDDAPFRNAGIPTSGVAAGASAVKTSAQAAKWGGTAGRAYDSCYHASCDTVANINDTILDRAADAAAYGIWKLAVGGTGTPADDYLVSVSPSSVSTDAGGSATAVLSTTVTSGDAQSITLSATGLPSGATAVFSPPTITAGQSSTVTVTTSASTPPNTYTVSLRADGASADRSATLSLTVNGGGPGGTSWETWKSYAAGDTVTYDGVSYRCLQAHTSLPGWEPPNVPALWQRV
;
A
#
# COMPACT_ATOMS: atom_id res chain seq x y z
N MET A 1 -33.74 -76.38 30.03
CA MET A 1 -35.04 -76.25 29.34
C MET A 1 -35.33 -74.77 29.15
N ASN A 2 -35.85 -74.38 27.98
CA ASN A 2 -36.58 -73.12 27.72
C ASN A 2 -37.40 -72.67 28.96
N PRO A 3 -37.67 -71.36 29.22
CA PRO A 3 -38.45 -70.54 28.28
C PRO A 3 -38.27 -68.99 28.30
N ARG A 4 -38.46 -68.41 27.11
CA ARG A 4 -39.27 -67.22 26.75
C ARG A 4 -39.56 -66.14 27.81
N PHE A 5 -39.12 -64.91 27.54
CA PHE A 5 -39.71 -63.65 28.03
C PHE A 5 -39.94 -62.68 26.84
N MET A 6 -41.20 -62.26 26.67
CA MET A 6 -41.74 -61.25 25.72
C MET A 6 -42.40 -60.15 26.58
N LEU A 7 -42.60 -58.90 26.18
CA LEU A 7 -42.83 -58.21 24.89
C LEU A 7 -41.84 -57.01 24.77
N GLY A 8 -41.48 -56.40 23.65
CA GLY A 8 -42.06 -56.30 22.30
C GLY A 8 -42.37 -54.83 21.97
N VAL A 9 -41.41 -54.08 21.37
CA VAL A 9 -41.64 -52.82 20.60
C VAL A 9 -40.56 -52.68 19.52
N THR A 10 -40.99 -52.28 18.32
CA THR A 10 -40.35 -52.13 17.01
C THR A 10 -39.27 -51.02 16.91
N ALA A 11 -38.22 -51.26 16.11
CA ALA A 11 -37.11 -50.33 15.85
C ALA A 11 -37.26 -49.57 14.51
N ALA A 12 -37.06 -48.25 14.53
CA ALA A 12 -36.90 -47.40 13.34
C ALA A 12 -35.85 -46.30 13.63
N LEU A 13 -34.98 -46.02 12.64
CA LEU A 13 -33.83 -45.10 12.72
C LEU A 13 -34.23 -43.63 12.48
N ALA A 14 -33.75 -42.72 13.33
CA ALA A 14 -33.49 -41.30 13.04
C ALA A 14 -32.47 -40.74 14.05
N ALA A 15 -31.52 -39.92 13.58
CA ALA A 15 -30.40 -39.36 14.35
C ALA A 15 -30.63 -37.87 14.66
N VAL A 16 -30.30 -37.42 15.88
CA VAL A 16 -29.74 -36.09 16.27
C VAL A 16 -29.61 -35.96 17.82
N ALA A 17 -28.40 -35.56 18.26
CA ALA A 17 -27.90 -34.78 19.44
C ALA A 17 -28.31 -35.03 20.92
N LEU A 18 -27.32 -35.07 21.84
CA LEU A 18 -27.03 -34.00 22.86
C LEU A 18 -25.75 -34.26 23.75
N THR A 19 -24.85 -33.26 23.76
CA THR A 19 -23.93 -32.66 24.77
C THR A 19 -23.27 -33.40 25.97
N THR A 20 -21.95 -33.21 26.16
CA THR A 20 -21.28 -32.88 27.45
C THR A 20 -19.95 -32.09 27.28
N THR A 21 -19.89 -30.95 27.99
CA THR A 21 -18.81 -30.07 28.48
C THR A 21 -17.31 -30.42 28.33
N SER A 22 -16.49 -29.43 27.93
CA SER A 22 -15.01 -29.41 28.07
C SER A 22 -14.50 -28.10 28.70
N VAL A 23 -13.68 -28.22 29.75
CA VAL A 23 -13.04 -27.14 30.53
C VAL A 23 -11.56 -27.02 30.14
N VAL A 24 -11.05 -25.78 30.16
CA VAL A 24 -9.73 -25.25 29.74
C VAL A 24 -8.56 -25.70 30.65
N PRO A 25 -7.31 -25.82 30.13
CA PRO A 25 -6.25 -24.95 30.66
C PRO A 25 -5.27 -24.37 29.61
N ALA A 26 -4.90 -23.11 29.87
CA ALA A 26 -3.62 -22.42 29.63
C ALA A 26 -3.00 -22.37 28.22
N SER A 27 -3.21 -21.23 27.56
CA SER A 27 -2.41 -20.68 26.47
C SER A 27 -1.04 -20.19 26.98
N ALA A 28 0.03 -20.81 26.47
CA ALA A 28 1.39 -20.26 26.46
C ALA A 28 1.81 -19.98 25.01
N SER A 29 2.37 -18.80 24.82
CA SER A 29 2.76 -18.08 23.60
C SER A 29 3.61 -18.87 22.59
N ALA A 30 3.15 -18.93 21.34
CA ALA A 30 3.98 -19.14 20.16
C ALA A 30 4.07 -17.82 19.38
N ALA A 31 5.30 -17.38 19.11
CA ALA A 31 5.63 -16.10 18.51
C ALA A 31 5.08 -15.95 17.08
N ASN A 32 4.67 -14.72 16.76
CA ASN A 32 4.27 -14.27 15.44
C ASN A 32 5.35 -14.56 14.38
N ALA A 33 5.02 -15.39 13.40
CA ALA A 33 5.59 -15.31 12.05
C ALA A 33 4.66 -14.41 11.21
N PRO A 34 5.16 -13.33 10.57
CA PRO A 34 4.31 -12.48 9.74
C PRO A 34 3.89 -13.23 8.47
N ASN A 35 2.58 -13.24 8.23
CA ASN A 35 1.94 -13.72 7.01
C ASN A 35 2.53 -13.03 5.78
N ALA A 36 3.04 -13.82 4.84
CA ALA A 36 3.35 -13.37 3.49
C ALA A 36 2.05 -12.98 2.77
N ALA A 37 1.80 -11.68 2.64
CA ALA A 37 0.74 -11.12 1.80
C ALA A 37 1.08 -11.38 0.33
N GLY A 38 0.07 -11.81 -0.43
CA GLY A 38 0.19 -12.29 -1.81
C GLY A 38 0.80 -11.26 -2.77
N ALA A 39 1.84 -11.70 -3.48
CA ALA A 39 2.38 -11.00 -4.64
C ALA A 39 1.37 -11.07 -5.80
N THR A 40 0.94 -9.90 -6.27
CA THR A 40 0.25 -9.74 -7.54
C THR A 40 1.27 -9.76 -8.68
N VAL A 41 1.04 -10.64 -9.65
CA VAL A 41 1.84 -10.75 -10.89
C VAL A 41 1.58 -9.53 -11.80
N PRO A 42 2.59 -8.78 -12.29
CA PRO A 42 2.39 -7.72 -13.29
C PRO A 42 2.36 -8.29 -14.74
N PRO A 43 1.75 -7.57 -15.71
CA PRO A 43 1.34 -8.12 -17.00
C PRO A 43 2.49 -8.11 -18.03
N SER A 44 2.90 -9.28 -18.48
CA SER A 44 3.20 -9.45 -19.91
C SER A 44 1.91 -9.96 -20.56
N PHE A 45 1.62 -9.58 -21.80
CA PHE A 45 0.41 -9.92 -22.54
C PHE A 45 -0.84 -9.16 -22.11
N ALA A 46 -1.01 -7.91 -22.56
CA ALA A 46 -2.38 -7.50 -22.85
C ALA A 46 -2.87 -8.43 -23.98
N PRO A 47 -3.91 -9.26 -23.78
CA PRO A 47 -4.54 -9.94 -24.90
C PRO A 47 -4.93 -8.90 -25.95
N PRO A 48 -4.91 -9.24 -27.25
CA PRO A 48 -5.37 -8.36 -28.31
C PRO A 48 -6.73 -7.80 -27.91
N ASP A 49 -6.99 -6.53 -28.26
CA ASP A 49 -8.24 -5.89 -27.87
C ASP A 49 -9.42 -6.83 -28.20
N PRO A 50 -10.49 -6.86 -27.38
CA PRO A 50 -11.56 -7.85 -27.54
C PRO A 50 -12.15 -7.92 -28.96
N GLU A 51 -12.09 -6.81 -29.71
CA GLU A 51 -12.52 -6.74 -31.10
C GLU A 51 -11.50 -7.36 -32.07
N ALA A 52 -10.20 -7.09 -31.91
CA ALA A 52 -9.15 -7.80 -32.65
C ALA A 52 -9.16 -9.31 -32.38
N ARG A 53 -9.50 -9.72 -31.15
CA ARG A 53 -9.70 -11.13 -30.80
C ARG A 53 -10.97 -11.71 -31.44
N ARG A 54 -12.10 -11.00 -31.42
CA ARG A 54 -13.33 -11.42 -32.12
C ARG A 54 -13.11 -11.55 -33.63
N ARG A 55 -12.41 -10.60 -34.25
CA ARG A 55 -12.02 -10.66 -35.67
C ARG A 55 -11.10 -11.83 -35.96
N ALA A 56 -10.09 -12.06 -35.12
CA ALA A 56 -9.20 -13.20 -35.28
C ALA A 56 -9.94 -14.53 -35.18
N ILE A 57 -10.90 -14.67 -34.24
CA ILE A 57 -11.76 -15.85 -34.13
C ILE A 57 -12.63 -16.01 -35.38
N ALA A 58 -13.34 -14.96 -35.83
CA ALA A 58 -14.22 -15.03 -36.99
C ALA A 58 -13.46 -15.33 -38.31
N ASN A 59 -12.27 -14.75 -38.47
CA ASN A 59 -11.42 -14.99 -39.63
C ASN A 59 -10.72 -16.36 -39.55
N ALA A 60 -10.35 -16.83 -38.35
CA ALA A 60 -9.86 -18.19 -38.17
C ALA A 60 -10.95 -19.24 -38.45
N GLU A 61 -12.18 -19.03 -37.99
CA GLU A 61 -13.32 -19.89 -38.30
C GLU A 61 -13.63 -19.90 -39.82
N SER A 62 -13.50 -18.74 -40.46
CA SER A 62 -13.62 -18.61 -41.92
C SER A 62 -12.49 -19.34 -42.67
N ALA A 63 -11.24 -19.29 -42.18
CA ALA A 63 -10.11 -20.02 -42.74
C ALA A 63 -10.27 -21.54 -42.57
N LEU A 64 -10.71 -22.01 -41.39
CA LEU A 64 -11.05 -23.42 -41.14
C LEU A 64 -12.18 -23.93 -42.07
N ALA A 65 -13.06 -23.04 -42.53
CA ALA A 65 -14.11 -23.36 -43.50
C ALA A 65 -13.61 -23.40 -44.96
N ALA A 66 -12.65 -22.55 -45.33
CA ALA A 66 -12.12 -22.43 -46.68
C ALA A 66 -11.01 -23.44 -47.01
N GLU A 67 -10.13 -23.78 -46.05
CA GLU A 67 -8.90 -24.57 -46.26
C GLU A 67 -9.10 -26.09 -46.11
N ARG A 68 -10.07 -26.65 -46.83
CA ARG A 68 -10.49 -28.06 -46.65
C ARG A 68 -9.40 -29.09 -46.98
N ARG A 69 -8.51 -28.79 -47.93
CA ARG A 69 -7.46 -29.73 -48.40
C ARG A 69 -6.22 -29.71 -47.51
N ASP A 70 -5.79 -28.53 -47.07
CA ASP A 70 -4.57 -28.36 -46.26
C ASP A 70 -4.76 -28.84 -44.82
N LEU A 71 -6.00 -28.83 -44.33
CA LEU A 71 -6.37 -29.36 -43.02
C LEU A 71 -6.71 -30.85 -43.02
N ALA A 72 -6.70 -31.50 -44.19
CA ALA A 72 -7.23 -32.84 -44.39
C ALA A 72 -8.61 -33.02 -43.72
N ARG A 73 -9.50 -32.03 -43.91
CA ARG A 73 -10.77 -31.92 -43.18
C ARG A 73 -11.85 -32.81 -43.81
N GLY A 74 -12.42 -33.71 -42.99
CA GLY A 74 -13.56 -34.54 -43.38
C GLY A 74 -14.91 -33.82 -43.29
N GLN A 75 -15.95 -34.39 -43.89
CA GLN A 75 -17.31 -33.84 -43.78
C GLN A 75 -17.85 -33.84 -42.34
N ASP A 76 -17.37 -34.76 -41.50
CA ASP A 76 -17.83 -34.98 -40.13
C ASP A 76 -16.91 -34.36 -39.07
N ASP A 77 -15.92 -33.54 -39.48
CA ASP A 77 -15.01 -32.85 -38.56
C ASP A 77 -15.66 -31.55 -38.04
N VAL A 78 -15.73 -31.45 -36.71
CA VAL A 78 -16.11 -30.25 -35.97
C VAL A 78 -14.88 -29.69 -35.26
N PHE A 79 -14.62 -28.40 -35.42
CA PHE A 79 -13.55 -27.69 -34.71
C PHE A 79 -14.15 -26.81 -33.63
N SER A 80 -13.56 -26.88 -32.44
CA SER A 80 -13.96 -26.07 -31.29
C SER A 80 -12.75 -25.34 -30.75
N LEU A 81 -12.84 -24.02 -30.62
CA LEU A 81 -11.75 -23.20 -30.07
C LEU A 81 -11.42 -23.66 -28.64
N LYS A 82 -10.14 -23.95 -28.37
CA LYS A 82 -9.65 -24.36 -27.05
C LYS A 82 -8.80 -23.30 -26.38
N LYS A 83 -7.93 -22.67 -27.15
CA LYS A 83 -6.95 -21.71 -26.61
C LYS A 83 -6.70 -20.63 -27.63
N ALA A 84 -6.59 -19.40 -27.18
CA ALA A 84 -6.09 -18.30 -27.98
C ALA A 84 -4.94 -17.67 -27.20
N VAL A 85 -3.76 -17.61 -27.82
CA VAL A 85 -2.56 -17.02 -27.22
C VAL A 85 -2.06 -15.93 -28.15
N SER A 86 -1.48 -14.88 -27.60
CA SER A 86 -0.87 -13.84 -28.40
C SER A 86 0.60 -13.73 -28.08
N VAL A 87 1.42 -13.79 -29.11
CA VAL A 87 2.87 -13.76 -29.01
C VAL A 87 3.36 -12.80 -30.09
N SER A 88 4.12 -11.79 -29.68
CA SER A 88 4.83 -10.87 -30.59
C SER A 88 3.96 -10.22 -31.68
N GLY A 89 2.73 -9.81 -31.34
CA GLY A 89 1.84 -9.16 -32.30
C GLY A 89 1.24 -10.10 -33.35
N MET A 90 1.23 -11.40 -33.10
CA MET A 90 0.40 -12.37 -33.80
C MET A 90 -0.52 -13.07 -32.80
N GLN A 91 -1.69 -13.50 -33.27
CA GLN A 91 -2.64 -14.26 -32.47
C GLN A 91 -2.64 -15.71 -32.97
N PHE A 92 -2.56 -16.67 -32.06
CA PHE A 92 -2.57 -18.10 -32.35
C PHE A 92 -3.78 -18.72 -31.71
N LEU A 93 -4.69 -19.24 -32.53
CA LEU A 93 -5.95 -19.84 -32.13
C LEU A 93 -5.87 -21.36 -32.32
N THR A 94 -5.79 -22.08 -31.21
CA THR A 94 -5.77 -23.54 -31.18
C THR A 94 -7.19 -24.08 -31.07
N TYR A 95 -7.58 -24.89 -32.04
CA TYR A 95 -8.86 -25.59 -32.10
C TYR A 95 -8.64 -27.08 -31.88
N SER A 96 -9.45 -27.68 -31.00
CA SER A 96 -9.57 -29.14 -30.96
C SER A 96 -10.45 -29.62 -32.09
N ARG A 97 -10.11 -30.76 -32.67
CA ARG A 97 -10.95 -31.47 -33.64
C ARG A 97 -11.80 -32.54 -32.95
N ALA A 98 -13.04 -32.68 -33.39
CA ALA A 98 -13.90 -33.81 -33.08
C ALA A 98 -14.39 -34.46 -34.39
N TYR A 99 -14.28 -35.78 -34.49
CA TYR A 99 -14.74 -36.57 -35.63
C TYR A 99 -16.05 -37.29 -35.25
N GLN A 100 -17.16 -36.97 -35.94
CA GLN A 100 -18.49 -37.50 -35.60
C GLN A 100 -18.87 -37.34 -34.12
N GLY A 101 -18.44 -36.23 -33.49
CA GLY A 101 -18.69 -35.92 -32.08
C GLY A 101 -17.68 -36.54 -31.09
N VAL A 102 -16.69 -37.30 -31.56
CA VAL A 102 -15.64 -37.91 -30.71
C VAL A 102 -14.37 -37.02 -30.74
N PRO A 103 -13.82 -36.61 -29.58
CA PRO A 103 -12.58 -35.82 -29.52
C PRO A 103 -11.39 -36.51 -30.20
N VAL A 104 -10.57 -35.77 -30.95
CA VAL A 104 -9.39 -36.30 -31.64
C VAL A 104 -8.11 -35.89 -30.91
N TYR A 105 -7.43 -36.85 -30.28
CA TYR A 105 -6.12 -36.67 -29.68
C TYR A 105 -5.03 -36.64 -30.76
N GLY A 106 -4.30 -35.53 -30.85
CA GLY A 106 -3.32 -35.27 -31.92
C GLY A 106 -3.90 -34.66 -33.19
N GLY A 107 -5.18 -34.27 -33.19
CA GLY A 107 -5.88 -33.69 -34.34
C GLY A 107 -6.07 -32.17 -34.28
N ASP A 108 -5.37 -31.49 -33.36
CA ASP A 108 -5.50 -30.06 -33.14
C ASP A 108 -5.07 -29.25 -34.37
N VAL A 109 -5.66 -28.07 -34.52
CA VAL A 109 -5.36 -27.11 -35.59
C VAL A 109 -5.02 -25.78 -34.97
N VAL A 110 -3.94 -25.15 -35.42
CA VAL A 110 -3.55 -23.80 -34.99
C VAL A 110 -3.71 -22.84 -36.16
N VAL A 111 -4.52 -21.81 -35.97
CA VAL A 111 -4.65 -20.70 -36.92
C VAL A 111 -3.89 -19.50 -36.37
N ALA A 112 -2.93 -18.99 -37.13
CA ALA A 112 -2.19 -17.78 -36.81
C ALA A 112 -2.79 -16.58 -37.57
N THR A 113 -3.01 -15.46 -36.88
CA THR A 113 -3.42 -14.18 -37.47
C THR A 113 -2.45 -13.08 -37.09
N ASP A 114 -2.47 -11.98 -37.84
CA ASP A 114 -1.80 -10.74 -37.42
C ASP A 114 -2.39 -10.16 -36.11
N ARG A 115 -1.74 -9.11 -35.58
CA ARG A 115 -2.10 -8.44 -34.32
C ARG A 115 -3.55 -7.95 -34.30
N THR A 116 -4.06 -7.54 -35.45
CA THR A 116 -5.37 -6.89 -35.61
C THR A 116 -6.50 -7.90 -35.81
N GLY A 117 -6.16 -9.16 -36.09
CA GLY A 117 -7.08 -10.24 -36.39
C GLY A 117 -7.64 -10.21 -37.81
N PHE A 118 -7.13 -9.33 -38.70
CA PHE A 118 -7.64 -9.16 -40.06
C PHE A 118 -7.02 -10.12 -41.07
N THR A 119 -5.73 -10.39 -40.96
CA THR A 119 -5.02 -11.28 -41.89
C THR A 119 -4.73 -12.61 -41.22
N VAL A 120 -5.14 -13.72 -41.86
CA VAL A 120 -4.69 -15.06 -41.50
C VAL A 120 -3.30 -15.26 -42.07
N ALA A 121 -2.32 -15.45 -41.19
CA ALA A 121 -0.91 -15.61 -41.52
C ALA A 121 -0.54 -17.06 -41.83
N GLY A 122 -1.30 -18.03 -41.29
CA GLY A 122 -1.15 -19.44 -41.60
C GLY A 122 -2.09 -20.33 -40.80
N VAL A 123 -2.30 -21.54 -41.31
CA VAL A 123 -3.05 -22.61 -40.64
C VAL A 123 -2.17 -23.85 -40.59
N ASP A 124 -1.98 -24.41 -39.41
CA ASP A 124 -1.09 -25.55 -39.19
C ASP A 124 -1.83 -26.71 -38.49
N THR A 125 -1.56 -27.93 -38.96
CA THR A 125 -2.07 -29.16 -38.33
C THR A 125 -1.10 -30.31 -38.57
N ALA A 126 -1.01 -31.22 -37.60
CA ALA A 126 -0.25 -32.45 -37.75
C ALA A 126 -0.96 -33.50 -38.63
N GLN A 127 -2.22 -33.26 -39.00
CA GLN A 127 -3.04 -34.22 -39.74
C GLN A 127 -2.73 -34.19 -41.24
N THR A 128 -2.20 -35.28 -41.78
CA THR A 128 -1.77 -35.37 -43.19
C THR A 128 -2.79 -36.03 -44.13
N ALA A 129 -3.87 -36.61 -43.59
CA ALA A 129 -4.93 -37.27 -44.36
C ALA A 129 -6.30 -37.21 -43.65
N GLU A 130 -7.38 -37.25 -44.43
CA GLU A 130 -8.77 -37.22 -43.94
C GLU A 130 -9.05 -38.42 -43.02
N LEU A 131 -9.68 -38.16 -41.87
CA LEU A 131 -10.12 -39.20 -40.96
C LEU A 131 -11.26 -40.03 -41.59
N LYS A 132 -11.01 -41.33 -41.79
CA LYS A 132 -12.00 -42.30 -42.27
C LYS A 132 -12.05 -43.46 -41.30
N LEU A 133 -12.83 -43.31 -40.23
CA LEU A 133 -12.88 -44.26 -39.13
C LEU A 133 -14.29 -44.77 -38.92
N ASP A 134 -14.38 -46.05 -38.54
CA ASP A 134 -15.60 -46.61 -37.99
C ASP A 134 -15.67 -46.28 -36.49
N THR A 135 -16.72 -45.60 -36.06
CA THR A 135 -16.91 -45.19 -34.66
C THR A 135 -17.46 -46.30 -33.77
N ARG A 136 -17.74 -47.49 -34.32
CA ARG A 136 -18.15 -48.66 -33.54
C ARG A 136 -17.06 -49.10 -32.57
N THR A 137 -17.42 -49.31 -31.32
CA THR A 137 -16.53 -49.83 -30.26
C THR A 137 -16.95 -51.24 -29.89
N THR A 138 -15.97 -52.14 -29.78
CA THR A 138 -16.18 -53.53 -29.30
C THR A 138 -15.69 -53.68 -27.85
N VAL A 139 -14.75 -52.84 -27.45
CA VAL A 139 -14.21 -52.76 -26.09
C VAL A 139 -15.02 -51.74 -25.30
N THR A 140 -15.58 -52.17 -24.17
CA THR A 140 -16.31 -51.29 -23.25
C THR A 140 -15.35 -50.38 -22.48
N ALA A 141 -15.84 -49.23 -22.02
CA ALA A 141 -15.11 -48.32 -21.14
C ALA A 141 -14.53 -49.06 -19.92
N ASP A 142 -15.32 -49.89 -19.23
CA ASP A 142 -14.85 -50.66 -18.09
C ASP A 142 -13.69 -51.61 -18.42
N ARG A 143 -13.72 -52.23 -19.61
CA ARG A 143 -12.63 -53.11 -20.06
C ARG A 143 -11.35 -52.32 -20.37
N ALA A 144 -11.48 -51.10 -20.89
CA ALA A 144 -10.35 -50.19 -21.06
C ALA A 144 -9.79 -49.71 -19.71
N ALA A 145 -10.66 -49.37 -18.76
CA ALA A 145 -10.27 -48.99 -17.40
C ALA A 145 -9.48 -50.11 -16.71
N LEU A 146 -9.96 -51.36 -16.80
CA LEU A 146 -9.26 -52.53 -16.27
C LEU A 146 -7.89 -52.74 -16.94
N LYS A 147 -7.81 -52.49 -18.25
CA LYS A 147 -6.55 -52.62 -18.99
C LYS A 147 -5.54 -51.54 -18.59
N ALA A 148 -5.97 -50.29 -18.48
CA ALA A 148 -5.12 -49.19 -18.03
C ALA A 148 -4.67 -49.38 -16.57
N ARG A 149 -5.59 -49.80 -15.69
CA ARG A 149 -5.31 -50.12 -14.29
C ARG A 149 -4.17 -51.13 -14.13
N SER A 150 -4.06 -52.09 -15.05
CA SER A 150 -3.02 -53.13 -15.02
C SER A 150 -1.59 -52.61 -15.23
N LEU A 151 -1.42 -51.32 -15.58
CA LEU A 151 -0.09 -50.70 -15.73
C LEU A 151 0.53 -50.27 -14.40
N LEU A 152 -0.26 -50.12 -13.33
CA LEU A 152 0.23 -49.76 -12.00
C LEU A 152 0.18 -50.96 -11.04
N THR A 153 1.13 -51.02 -10.11
CA THR A 153 1.17 -52.07 -9.07
C THR A 153 0.22 -51.73 -7.92
N GLU A 154 0.10 -50.45 -7.59
CA GLU A 154 -0.89 -49.92 -6.67
C GLU A 154 -1.69 -48.84 -7.38
N VAL A 155 -3.01 -48.85 -7.21
CA VAL A 155 -3.91 -47.93 -7.91
C VAL A 155 -4.70 -47.18 -6.86
N GLU A 156 -4.47 -45.89 -6.79
CA GLU A 156 -5.18 -44.96 -5.93
C GLU A 156 -6.48 -44.51 -6.59
N SER A 157 -6.45 -44.20 -7.89
CA SER A 157 -7.65 -43.86 -8.66
C SER A 157 -7.55 -44.20 -10.14
N VAL A 158 -8.70 -44.38 -10.77
CA VAL A 158 -8.86 -44.57 -12.22
C VAL A 158 -9.93 -43.59 -12.67
N SER A 159 -9.65 -42.78 -13.69
CA SER A 159 -10.63 -41.85 -14.24
C SER A 159 -11.76 -42.59 -14.95
N THR A 160 -12.90 -41.92 -15.13
CA THR A 160 -13.90 -42.35 -16.09
C THR A 160 -13.27 -42.38 -17.49
N PRO A 161 -13.28 -43.52 -18.21
CA PRO A 161 -12.71 -43.60 -19.55
C PRO A 161 -13.43 -42.69 -20.54
N ALA A 162 -12.66 -41.90 -21.30
CA ALA A 162 -13.19 -41.02 -22.33
C ALA A 162 -12.93 -41.63 -23.71
N LEU A 163 -13.95 -41.69 -24.57
CA LEU A 163 -13.78 -42.13 -25.95
C LEU A 163 -13.10 -41.03 -26.76
N VAL A 164 -12.02 -41.37 -27.45
CA VAL A 164 -11.21 -40.45 -28.28
C VAL A 164 -10.82 -41.12 -29.59
N VAL A 165 -10.50 -40.33 -30.60
CA VAL A 165 -9.73 -40.77 -31.78
C VAL A 165 -8.25 -40.50 -31.49
N HIS A 166 -7.41 -41.53 -31.45
CA HIS A 166 -5.96 -41.37 -31.30
C HIS A 166 -5.32 -41.24 -32.69
N ALA A 167 -4.87 -40.02 -33.04
CA ALA A 167 -4.39 -39.66 -34.37
C ALA A 167 -2.87 -39.40 -34.46
N LEU A 168 -2.08 -39.75 -33.44
CA LEU A 168 -0.61 -39.56 -33.44
C LEU A 168 0.17 -40.59 -34.30
N SER A 169 -0.50 -41.56 -34.89
CA SER A 169 0.12 -42.57 -35.78
C SER A 169 -0.42 -42.43 -37.20
N ASP A 170 0.36 -42.87 -38.20
CA ASP A 170 0.00 -42.86 -39.62
C ASP A 170 -1.38 -43.47 -39.95
N THR A 171 -1.92 -44.31 -39.06
CA THR A 171 -3.32 -44.77 -39.14
C THR A 171 -4.07 -44.46 -37.85
N PRO A 172 -4.96 -43.45 -37.84
CA PRO A 172 -5.80 -43.12 -36.69
C PRO A 172 -6.68 -44.29 -36.22
N ARG A 173 -7.00 -44.33 -34.93
CA ARG A 173 -7.79 -45.40 -34.29
C ARG A 173 -8.77 -44.85 -33.25
N MET A 174 -9.92 -45.50 -33.09
CA MET A 174 -10.79 -45.27 -31.93
C MET A 174 -10.12 -45.84 -30.67
N ALA A 175 -10.11 -45.06 -29.58
CA ALA A 175 -9.45 -45.42 -28.33
C ALA A 175 -10.21 -44.89 -27.11
N TRP A 176 -10.01 -45.51 -25.96
CA TRP A 176 -10.40 -45.01 -24.65
C TRP A 176 -9.19 -44.39 -23.96
N GLU A 177 -9.24 -43.11 -23.63
CA GLU A 177 -8.28 -42.49 -22.70
C GLU A 177 -8.69 -42.82 -21.27
N VAL A 178 -7.74 -43.33 -20.50
CA VAL A 178 -7.90 -43.61 -19.07
C VAL A 178 -6.70 -43.05 -18.32
N VAL A 179 -6.96 -42.23 -17.32
CA VAL A 179 -5.94 -41.74 -16.38
C VAL A 179 -5.93 -42.67 -15.17
N VAL A 180 -4.77 -43.18 -14.82
CA VAL A 180 -4.58 -44.09 -13.68
C VAL A 180 -3.54 -43.48 -12.76
N THR A 181 -3.94 -43.18 -11.53
CA THR A 181 -3.06 -42.63 -10.50
C THR A 181 -2.76 -43.71 -9.47
N GLY A 182 -1.52 -43.79 -9.01
CA GLY A 182 -1.10 -44.70 -7.95
C GLY A 182 0.40 -44.85 -7.94
N ARG A 183 0.89 -46.09 -7.87
CA ARG A 183 2.32 -46.39 -7.88
C ARG A 183 2.68 -47.38 -8.97
N ALA A 184 3.74 -47.06 -9.71
CA ALA A 184 4.45 -48.03 -10.52
C ALA A 184 5.61 -48.57 -9.66
N LYS A 185 5.41 -49.73 -9.03
CA LYS A 185 6.27 -50.27 -7.96
C LYS A 185 6.30 -49.35 -6.73
N ASP A 186 7.48 -48.89 -6.32
CA ASP A 186 7.71 -48.02 -5.18
C ASP A 186 7.72 -46.53 -5.55
N ALA A 187 7.36 -46.15 -6.78
CA ALA A 187 7.36 -44.75 -7.23
C ALA A 187 5.93 -44.26 -7.50
N PRO A 188 5.57 -43.03 -7.07
CA PRO A 188 4.32 -42.38 -7.49
C PRO A 188 4.23 -42.31 -9.02
N SER A 189 3.04 -42.52 -9.58
CA SER A 189 2.82 -42.57 -11.02
C SER A 189 1.41 -42.06 -11.37
N VAL A 190 1.30 -41.34 -12.47
CA VAL A 190 0.04 -40.85 -13.04
C VAL A 190 0.06 -41.15 -14.54
N GLN A 191 -0.48 -42.30 -14.93
CA GLN A 191 -0.43 -42.79 -16.31
C GLN A 191 -1.66 -42.33 -17.10
N HIS A 192 -1.44 -41.61 -18.19
CA HIS A 192 -2.44 -41.45 -19.25
C HIS A 192 -2.30 -42.63 -20.21
N VAL A 193 -3.36 -43.40 -20.42
CA VAL A 193 -3.34 -44.63 -21.20
C VAL A 193 -4.41 -44.59 -22.28
N TYR A 194 -4.00 -44.76 -23.54
CA TYR A 194 -4.92 -44.83 -24.68
C TYR A 194 -5.10 -46.29 -25.10
N VAL A 195 -6.29 -46.84 -24.88
CA VAL A 195 -6.61 -48.25 -25.15
C VAL A 195 -7.49 -48.37 -26.40
N ASP A 196 -7.04 -49.11 -27.41
CA ASP A 196 -7.76 -49.38 -28.66
C ASP A 196 -9.18 -49.90 -28.38
N ALA A 197 -10.18 -49.19 -28.91
CA ALA A 197 -11.59 -49.44 -28.65
C ALA A 197 -12.16 -50.67 -29.39
N LEU A 198 -11.37 -51.35 -30.24
CA LEU A 198 -11.76 -52.57 -30.94
C LEU A 198 -11.15 -53.83 -30.33
N ASN A 199 -9.89 -53.77 -29.90
CA ASN A 199 -9.13 -54.96 -29.49
C ASN A 199 -8.48 -54.87 -28.09
N ALA A 200 -8.62 -53.75 -27.39
CA ALA A 200 -8.10 -53.49 -26.04
C ALA A 200 -6.56 -53.47 -25.93
N ARG A 201 -5.85 -53.30 -27.05
CA ARG A 201 -4.41 -53.05 -27.05
C ARG A 201 -4.14 -51.63 -26.59
N ILE A 202 -3.11 -51.43 -25.77
CA ILE A 202 -2.64 -50.07 -25.44
C ILE A 202 -1.96 -49.52 -26.71
N LEU A 203 -2.50 -48.43 -27.24
CA LEU A 203 -1.96 -47.71 -28.39
C LEU A 203 -0.75 -46.87 -27.97
N SER A 204 -0.87 -46.20 -26.82
CA SER A 204 0.18 -45.38 -26.22
C SER A 204 -0.13 -45.17 -24.73
N SER A 205 0.90 -44.87 -23.94
CA SER A 205 0.75 -44.40 -22.58
C SER A 205 1.93 -43.52 -22.18
N TRP A 206 1.72 -42.60 -21.24
CA TRP A 206 2.78 -41.77 -20.69
C TRP A 206 2.52 -41.45 -19.21
N ASP A 207 3.60 -41.30 -18.43
CA ASP A 207 3.55 -40.95 -17.00
C ASP A 207 3.67 -39.43 -16.81
N ALA A 208 2.83 -38.88 -15.94
CA ALA A 208 2.86 -37.49 -15.54
C ALA A 208 3.73 -37.23 -14.29
N VAL A 209 4.24 -38.26 -13.59
CA VAL A 209 5.20 -38.08 -12.47
C VAL A 209 6.65 -38.01 -12.97
N ARG A 210 7.37 -36.94 -12.59
CA ARG A 210 8.79 -36.68 -12.93
C ARG A 210 9.52 -35.99 -11.77
N ALA A 211 10.16 -36.75 -10.89
CA ALA A 211 11.11 -36.20 -9.90
C ALA A 211 11.97 -37.33 -9.33
N GLY A 212 13.17 -37.52 -9.90
CA GLY A 212 14.24 -38.21 -9.18
C GLY A 212 14.70 -37.34 -8.01
N THR A 213 15.23 -37.94 -6.95
CA THR A 213 15.75 -37.20 -5.79
C THR A 213 17.27 -37.11 -5.86
N GLY A 214 17.83 -35.91 -5.87
CA GLY A 214 19.27 -35.66 -5.89
C GLY A 214 19.86 -35.35 -4.51
N HIS A 215 21.07 -35.84 -4.26
CA HIS A 215 21.93 -35.44 -3.14
C HIS A 215 23.18 -34.75 -3.69
N GLY A 216 23.13 -33.42 -3.79
CA GLY A 216 24.24 -32.55 -4.21
C GLY A 216 25.24 -32.32 -3.08
N PHE A 217 26.43 -31.85 -3.45
CA PHE A 217 27.45 -31.44 -2.48
C PHE A 217 27.27 -29.95 -2.11
N TYR A 218 27.05 -29.11 -3.13
CA TYR A 218 26.86 -27.67 -2.97
C TYR A 218 25.39 -27.34 -2.69
N ASN A 219 24.50 -27.92 -3.49
CA ASN A 219 23.08 -27.54 -3.44
C ASN A 219 22.28 -28.23 -2.31
N GLY A 220 22.91 -29.14 -1.57
CA GLY A 220 22.29 -29.91 -0.50
C GLY A 220 21.57 -31.18 -0.97
N GLY A 221 20.89 -31.84 -0.03
CA GLY A 221 20.19 -33.11 -0.25
C GLY A 221 18.68 -32.96 -0.44
N GLY A 222 18.05 -33.89 -1.18
CA GLY A 222 16.60 -33.90 -1.38
C GLY A 222 16.14 -33.02 -2.54
N LEU A 223 17.01 -32.80 -3.52
CA LEU A 223 16.73 -31.95 -4.68
C LEU A 223 15.77 -32.66 -5.66
N ASP A 224 14.73 -31.96 -6.10
CA ASP A 224 13.86 -32.45 -7.17
C ASP A 224 14.59 -32.36 -8.51
N LEU A 225 14.92 -33.53 -9.08
CA LEU A 225 15.67 -33.65 -10.31
C LEU A 225 14.80 -34.23 -11.42
N SER A 226 14.66 -33.51 -12.52
CA SER A 226 13.95 -34.05 -13.69
C SER A 226 14.84 -35.08 -14.41
N THR A 227 14.48 -36.36 -14.31
CA THR A 227 15.16 -37.49 -14.94
C THR A 227 14.24 -38.20 -15.94
N SER A 228 14.72 -39.26 -16.58
CA SER A 228 13.92 -40.08 -17.50
C SER A 228 14.17 -41.55 -17.30
N GLY A 229 13.28 -42.39 -17.82
CA GLY A 229 13.27 -43.81 -17.56
C GLY A 229 12.11 -44.19 -16.64
N SER A 230 11.92 -45.49 -16.46
CA SER A 230 10.84 -46.03 -15.63
C SER A 230 11.16 -47.45 -15.20
N GLY A 231 10.48 -47.92 -14.16
CA GLY A 231 10.52 -49.32 -13.74
C GLY A 231 11.83 -49.72 -13.05
N SER A 232 12.88 -50.09 -13.78
CA SER A 232 14.17 -50.54 -13.22
C SER A 232 15.38 -49.92 -13.92
N SER A 233 15.17 -48.85 -14.68
CA SER A 233 16.24 -48.10 -15.33
C SER A 233 15.82 -46.62 -15.39
N TYR A 234 16.59 -45.78 -14.70
CA TYR A 234 16.48 -44.33 -14.67
C TYR A 234 17.79 -43.74 -15.18
N THR A 235 17.71 -42.63 -15.88
CA THR A 235 18.80 -41.95 -16.55
C THR A 235 18.76 -40.47 -16.18
N MET A 236 19.94 -39.88 -15.87
CA MET A 236 20.10 -38.44 -15.61
C MET A 236 19.95 -37.61 -16.89
N ARG A 237 18.75 -37.65 -17.47
CA ARG A 237 18.34 -36.94 -18.68
C ARG A 237 16.96 -36.38 -18.45
N ASP A 238 16.83 -35.07 -18.63
CA ASP A 238 15.56 -34.39 -18.64
C ASP A 238 14.90 -34.58 -20.01
N THR A 239 13.60 -34.86 -20.02
CA THR A 239 12.80 -34.98 -21.26
C THR A 239 11.74 -33.87 -21.39
N THR A 240 11.67 -32.96 -20.41
CA THR A 240 10.89 -31.71 -20.49
C THR A 240 11.73 -30.55 -21.02
N ARG A 241 13.04 -30.56 -20.76
CA ARG A 241 14.01 -29.58 -21.25
C ARG A 241 14.95 -30.25 -22.24
N ASN A 242 14.83 -29.87 -23.51
CA ASN A 242 15.49 -30.55 -24.61
C ASN A 242 17.01 -30.62 -24.41
N ASN A 243 17.60 -31.79 -24.69
CA ASN A 243 19.04 -32.07 -24.60
C ASN A 243 19.73 -31.90 -23.24
N LEU A 244 19.02 -31.58 -22.14
CA LEU A 244 19.64 -31.56 -20.81
C LEU A 244 19.84 -32.98 -20.28
N ALA A 245 21.09 -33.31 -19.98
CA ALA A 245 21.48 -34.56 -19.37
C ALA A 245 22.85 -34.40 -18.71
N CYS A 246 23.18 -35.27 -17.77
CA CYS A 246 24.50 -35.28 -17.15
C CYS A 246 25.12 -36.68 -17.09
N GLY A 247 26.42 -36.75 -17.38
CA GLY A 247 27.20 -37.99 -17.32
C GLY A 247 28.70 -37.77 -17.11
N GLY A 248 29.45 -38.87 -17.13
CA GLY A 248 30.91 -38.81 -17.03
C GLY A 248 31.59 -38.35 -18.32
N GLN A 249 32.92 -38.38 -18.35
CA GLN A 249 33.72 -37.94 -19.51
C GLN A 249 33.46 -38.71 -20.83
N ASN A 250 32.80 -39.87 -20.79
CA ASN A 250 32.37 -40.60 -21.99
C ASN A 250 31.17 -39.95 -22.71
N GLY A 251 30.53 -38.95 -22.11
CA GLY A 251 29.40 -38.20 -22.69
C GLY A 251 28.04 -38.90 -22.62
N SER A 252 27.98 -40.14 -22.12
CA SER A 252 26.73 -40.86 -21.91
C SER A 252 26.14 -40.48 -20.55
N PRO A 253 24.84 -40.14 -20.45
CA PRO A 253 24.23 -39.83 -19.17
C PRO A 253 24.28 -41.02 -18.20
N TYR A 254 24.45 -40.74 -16.90
CA TYR A 254 24.42 -41.80 -15.90
C TYR A 254 23.07 -42.52 -15.88
N THR A 255 23.11 -43.85 -15.73
CA THR A 255 21.92 -44.71 -15.72
C THR A 255 22.04 -45.73 -14.59
N LYS A 256 20.97 -45.93 -13.82
CA LYS A 256 20.91 -46.94 -12.75
C LYS A 256 19.48 -47.39 -12.44
N SER A 257 19.33 -48.32 -11.51
CA SER A 257 18.04 -48.96 -11.22
C SER A 257 17.08 -48.17 -10.33
N GLY A 258 17.57 -47.18 -9.57
CA GLY A 258 16.77 -46.29 -8.72
C GLY A 258 16.94 -44.82 -9.10
N ASP A 259 15.93 -44.01 -8.81
CA ASP A 259 15.88 -42.59 -9.20
C ASP A 259 16.33 -41.63 -8.08
N THR A 260 17.16 -42.13 -7.15
CA THR A 260 17.82 -41.32 -6.12
C THR A 260 19.30 -41.22 -6.47
N TRP A 261 19.84 -40.03 -6.67
CA TRP A 261 21.16 -39.77 -7.26
C TRP A 261 22.11 -39.09 -6.28
N GLY A 262 23.39 -39.46 -6.32
CA GLY A 262 24.43 -38.83 -5.51
C GLY A 262 24.47 -39.33 -4.07
N ASN A 263 25.56 -38.99 -3.39
CA ASN A 263 25.82 -39.30 -1.99
C ASN A 263 26.25 -38.07 -1.17
N GLY A 264 26.16 -36.87 -1.76
CA GLY A 264 26.54 -35.61 -1.11
C GLY A 264 28.04 -35.44 -0.82
N GLN A 265 28.93 -36.27 -1.39
CA GLN A 265 30.38 -36.12 -1.24
C GLN A 265 30.99 -35.38 -2.45
N GLY A 266 31.84 -34.39 -2.20
CA GLY A 266 32.43 -33.54 -3.25
C GLY A 266 33.29 -34.28 -4.29
N THR A 267 33.86 -35.44 -3.97
CA THR A 267 34.65 -36.26 -4.92
C THR A 267 33.79 -37.23 -5.74
N ASN A 268 32.51 -37.39 -5.43
CA ASN A 268 31.63 -38.32 -6.11
C ASN A 268 31.08 -37.71 -7.42
N LEU A 269 31.28 -38.41 -8.53
CA LEU A 269 30.86 -37.91 -9.85
C LEU A 269 29.34 -37.92 -10.05
N GLU A 270 28.61 -38.82 -9.38
CA GLU A 270 27.14 -38.81 -9.43
C GLU A 270 26.58 -37.60 -8.68
N THR A 271 27.13 -37.29 -7.50
CA THR A 271 26.86 -36.05 -6.74
C THR A 271 27.13 -34.80 -7.56
N ALA A 272 28.29 -34.73 -8.22
CA ALA A 272 28.61 -33.59 -9.08
C ALA A 272 27.65 -33.47 -10.27
N CYS A 273 27.18 -34.60 -10.82
CA CYS A 273 26.15 -34.57 -11.85
C CYS A 273 24.78 -34.13 -11.34
N VAL A 274 24.47 -34.40 -10.07
CA VAL A 274 23.24 -33.88 -9.43
C VAL A 274 23.31 -32.37 -9.38
N ASP A 275 24.41 -31.81 -8.84
CA ASP A 275 24.60 -30.36 -8.77
C ASP A 275 24.53 -29.72 -10.18
N ALA A 276 25.27 -30.26 -11.15
CA ALA A 276 25.31 -29.72 -12.51
C ALA A 276 23.96 -29.80 -13.24
N LEU A 277 23.26 -30.94 -13.17
CA LEU A 277 21.99 -31.09 -13.87
C LEU A 277 20.88 -30.27 -13.21
N TRP A 278 20.86 -30.21 -11.88
CA TRP A 278 19.88 -29.42 -11.14
C TRP A 278 20.06 -27.92 -11.40
N ALA A 279 21.28 -27.40 -11.29
CA ALA A 279 21.57 -25.99 -11.57
C ALA A 279 21.22 -25.63 -13.03
N ALA A 280 21.55 -26.49 -14.00
CA ALA A 280 21.15 -26.27 -15.41
C ALA A 280 19.62 -26.26 -15.61
N GLN A 281 18.87 -27.11 -14.90
CA GLN A 281 17.40 -27.10 -14.92
C GLN A 281 16.84 -25.80 -14.32
N LYS A 282 17.44 -25.32 -13.23
CA LYS A 282 17.06 -24.04 -12.61
C LYS A 282 17.40 -22.84 -13.47
N GLU A 283 18.53 -22.85 -14.18
CA GLU A 283 18.89 -21.78 -15.10
C GLU A 283 17.96 -21.75 -16.31
N TRP A 284 17.59 -22.90 -16.85
CA TRP A 284 16.55 -22.99 -17.87
C TRP A 284 15.22 -22.39 -17.39
N ASP A 285 14.82 -22.71 -16.15
CA ASP A 285 13.60 -22.17 -15.56
C ASP A 285 13.71 -20.66 -15.32
N MET A 286 14.86 -20.17 -14.86
CA MET A 286 15.13 -18.74 -14.71
C MET A 286 14.99 -18.00 -16.05
N LEU A 287 15.61 -18.51 -17.11
CA LEU A 287 15.53 -17.93 -18.45
C LEU A 287 14.07 -17.82 -18.92
N ARG A 288 13.27 -18.86 -18.69
CA ARG A 288 11.83 -18.88 -18.98
C ARG A 288 11.06 -17.89 -18.12
N ASP A 289 11.22 -17.97 -16.79
CA ASP A 289 10.35 -17.31 -15.82
C ASP A 289 10.66 -15.82 -15.68
N TRP A 290 11.94 -15.45 -15.68
CA TRP A 290 12.34 -14.05 -15.52
C TRP A 290 12.36 -13.28 -16.84
N PHE A 291 12.69 -13.96 -17.95
CA PHE A 291 13.00 -13.30 -19.22
C PHE A 291 12.16 -13.77 -20.41
N GLY A 292 11.38 -14.84 -20.29
CA GLY A 292 10.66 -15.43 -21.42
C GLY A 292 11.57 -16.02 -22.49
N TYR A 293 12.82 -16.36 -22.14
CA TYR A 293 13.84 -16.88 -23.05
C TYR A 293 13.82 -18.42 -23.01
N ASN A 294 13.64 -19.06 -24.16
CA ASN A 294 13.41 -20.50 -24.24
C ASN A 294 14.72 -21.29 -24.34
N GLY A 295 15.16 -21.88 -23.24
CA GLY A 295 16.42 -22.63 -23.17
C GLY A 295 17.66 -21.76 -23.38
N PHE A 296 18.82 -22.40 -23.51
CA PHE A 296 20.10 -21.69 -23.60
C PHE A 296 20.32 -21.01 -24.96
N THR A 297 19.59 -21.45 -25.99
CA THR A 297 19.68 -20.88 -27.36
C THR A 297 18.60 -19.84 -27.66
N GLY A 298 17.58 -19.69 -26.82
CA GLY A 298 16.38 -18.89 -27.11
C GLY A 298 15.33 -19.61 -27.99
N GLU A 299 15.68 -20.77 -28.56
CA GLU A 299 14.83 -21.59 -29.44
C GLU A 299 14.50 -22.97 -28.83
N GLY A 300 14.69 -23.14 -27.52
CA GLY A 300 14.48 -24.41 -26.82
C GLY A 300 15.65 -25.39 -26.96
N GLY A 301 16.85 -24.89 -27.24
CA GLY A 301 18.07 -25.70 -27.28
C GLY A 301 18.74 -25.84 -25.91
N GLY A 302 19.14 -27.06 -25.57
CA GLY A 302 19.94 -27.39 -24.39
C GLY A 302 21.19 -28.18 -24.72
N PHE A 303 22.06 -28.30 -23.71
CA PHE A 303 23.35 -28.96 -23.85
C PHE A 303 23.59 -29.91 -22.68
N PRO A 304 24.26 -31.05 -22.90
CA PRO A 304 24.61 -31.96 -21.82
C PRO A 304 25.76 -31.42 -20.97
N ALA A 305 25.77 -31.77 -19.69
CA ALA A 305 26.87 -31.56 -18.77
C ALA A 305 27.74 -32.83 -18.64
N ARG A 306 29.04 -32.63 -18.46
CA ARG A 306 30.01 -33.70 -18.20
C ARG A 306 30.79 -33.40 -16.93
N VAL A 307 31.00 -34.40 -16.10
CA VAL A 307 31.76 -34.29 -14.85
C VAL A 307 32.94 -35.25 -14.81
N GLY A 308 33.89 -35.00 -13.90
CA GLY A 308 35.08 -35.84 -13.73
C GLY A 308 36.23 -35.50 -14.68
N LEU A 309 36.27 -34.27 -15.21
CA LEU A 309 37.44 -33.77 -15.93
C LEU A 309 38.63 -33.71 -14.96
N ASN A 310 39.75 -34.32 -15.32
CA ASN A 310 40.94 -34.36 -14.45
C ASN A 310 41.79 -33.07 -14.57
N GLN A 311 41.15 -31.91 -14.45
CA GLN A 311 41.78 -30.59 -14.52
C GLN A 311 41.19 -29.65 -13.47
N VAL A 312 41.97 -28.65 -13.10
CA VAL A 312 41.52 -27.55 -12.23
C VAL A 312 40.83 -26.51 -13.09
N ASN A 313 39.65 -26.87 -13.59
CA ASN A 313 38.89 -26.04 -14.53
C ASN A 313 37.43 -26.50 -14.68
N ALA A 314 36.61 -25.60 -15.20
CA ALA A 314 35.36 -25.89 -15.90
C ALA A 314 35.39 -25.17 -17.26
N TYR A 315 34.69 -25.69 -18.27
CA TYR A 315 34.59 -25.01 -19.56
C TYR A 315 33.37 -25.42 -20.38
N TRP A 316 32.89 -24.49 -21.18
CA TRP A 316 32.03 -24.68 -22.34
C TRP A 316 32.85 -24.88 -23.62
N ASN A 317 32.43 -25.81 -24.49
CA ASN A 317 33.18 -26.12 -25.71
C ASN A 317 32.41 -25.89 -27.02
N GLY A 318 31.21 -25.32 -26.96
CA GLY A 318 30.32 -25.16 -28.12
C GLY A 318 29.25 -26.24 -28.26
N SER A 319 29.27 -27.32 -27.46
CA SER A 319 28.28 -28.40 -27.54
C SER A 319 27.96 -29.10 -26.21
N TYR A 320 28.80 -28.93 -25.18
CA TYR A 320 28.57 -29.41 -23.82
C TYR A 320 29.36 -28.58 -22.81
N THR A 321 28.91 -28.59 -21.56
CA THR A 321 29.67 -28.05 -20.41
C THR A 321 30.49 -29.18 -19.77
N ASN A 322 31.70 -28.89 -19.31
CA ASN A 322 32.61 -29.88 -18.74
C ASN A 322 33.22 -29.38 -17.44
N PHE A 323 33.04 -30.15 -16.38
CA PHE A 323 33.39 -29.75 -15.02
C PHE A 323 34.50 -30.65 -14.47
N GLY A 324 35.56 -30.01 -13.97
CA GLY A 324 36.71 -30.65 -13.36
C GLY A 324 36.65 -30.64 -11.84
N LYS A 325 37.78 -30.33 -11.20
CA LYS A 325 37.94 -30.39 -9.75
C LYS A 325 38.69 -29.18 -9.22
N ASN A 326 38.61 -28.90 -7.93
CA ASN A 326 39.49 -27.90 -7.34
C ASN A 326 40.96 -28.38 -7.26
N GLN A 327 41.88 -27.46 -6.99
CA GLN A 327 43.32 -27.70 -6.88
C GLN A 327 43.68 -28.77 -5.85
N ALA A 328 42.93 -28.85 -4.75
CA ALA A 328 43.11 -29.85 -3.71
C ALA A 328 42.59 -31.25 -4.12
N GLY A 329 41.80 -31.35 -5.18
CA GLY A 329 41.15 -32.58 -5.62
C GLY A 329 40.09 -33.11 -4.64
N THR A 330 39.56 -32.26 -3.77
CA THR A 330 38.59 -32.62 -2.72
C THR A 330 37.15 -32.48 -3.18
N GLN A 331 36.90 -31.69 -4.23
CA GLN A 331 35.56 -31.42 -4.75
C GLN A 331 35.55 -31.16 -6.26
N GLN A 332 34.44 -31.48 -6.91
CA GLN A 332 34.19 -31.15 -8.33
C GLN A 332 33.82 -29.68 -8.48
N ALA A 333 34.09 -29.09 -9.64
CA ALA A 333 33.78 -27.68 -9.93
C ALA A 333 32.33 -27.52 -10.42
N THR A 334 31.35 -27.87 -9.57
CA THR A 334 29.91 -27.79 -9.90
C THR A 334 29.05 -26.99 -8.90
N PRO A 335 29.53 -25.94 -8.20
CA PRO A 335 28.62 -25.03 -7.51
C PRO A 335 27.73 -24.30 -8.52
N MET A 336 26.63 -23.71 -8.05
CA MET A 336 25.56 -23.25 -8.92
C MET A 336 26.01 -22.11 -9.83
N ASP A 337 26.77 -21.16 -9.31
CA ASP A 337 27.36 -20.05 -10.06
C ASP A 337 28.29 -20.51 -11.19
N VAL A 338 29.16 -21.52 -10.95
CA VAL A 338 30.07 -22.08 -11.96
C VAL A 338 29.29 -22.83 -13.02
N VAL A 339 28.24 -23.57 -12.65
CA VAL A 339 27.38 -24.21 -13.64
C VAL A 339 26.67 -23.15 -14.49
N GLY A 340 26.10 -22.12 -13.86
CA GLY A 340 25.50 -20.97 -14.54
C GLY A 340 26.50 -20.23 -15.42
N HIS A 341 27.76 -20.14 -15.02
CA HIS A 341 28.82 -19.54 -15.81
C HIS A 341 29.07 -20.30 -17.12
N GLU A 342 29.19 -21.62 -17.06
CA GLU A 342 29.45 -22.42 -18.26
C GLU A 342 28.27 -22.42 -19.25
N TYR A 343 27.04 -22.43 -18.75
CA TYR A 343 25.86 -22.26 -19.61
C TYR A 343 25.68 -20.81 -20.07
N GLY A 344 26.16 -19.83 -19.30
CA GLY A 344 26.31 -18.43 -19.70
C GLY A 344 27.13 -18.26 -20.97
N HIS A 345 28.22 -19.02 -21.14
CA HIS A 345 28.95 -19.05 -22.42
C HIS A 345 28.12 -19.58 -23.58
N ALA A 346 27.26 -20.58 -23.35
CA ALA A 346 26.34 -21.06 -24.38
C ALA A 346 25.32 -19.97 -24.74
N ILE A 347 24.72 -19.30 -23.75
CA ILE A 347 23.80 -18.17 -23.97
C ILE A 347 24.51 -17.07 -24.77
N TYR A 348 25.73 -16.71 -24.40
CA TYR A 348 26.54 -15.76 -25.15
C TYR A 348 26.74 -16.20 -26.59
N GLN A 349 27.14 -17.45 -26.82
CA GLN A 349 27.41 -17.98 -28.15
C GLN A 349 26.18 -18.01 -29.05
N PHE A 350 24.98 -18.29 -28.52
CA PHE A 350 23.78 -18.46 -29.35
C PHE A 350 22.89 -17.23 -29.45
N ALA A 351 23.01 -16.27 -28.53
CA ALA A 351 22.21 -15.05 -28.59
C ALA A 351 22.51 -14.17 -29.84
N GLY A 352 21.47 -13.52 -30.36
CA GLY A 352 21.55 -12.66 -31.55
C GLY A 352 21.92 -13.44 -32.80
N SER A 353 22.92 -12.98 -33.56
CA SER A 353 23.42 -13.72 -34.73
C SER A 353 24.40 -14.85 -34.38
N GLY A 354 24.64 -15.09 -33.09
CA GLY A 354 25.56 -16.09 -32.57
C GLY A 354 27.04 -15.67 -32.54
N GLY A 355 27.93 -16.61 -32.21
CA GLY A 355 29.40 -16.44 -32.13
C GLY A 355 29.94 -16.16 -30.72
N ALA A 356 31.10 -16.73 -30.39
CA ALA A 356 31.74 -16.58 -29.08
C ALA A 356 32.73 -15.39 -29.00
N GLY A 357 33.00 -14.72 -30.13
CA GLY A 357 34.09 -13.75 -30.22
C GLY A 357 35.47 -14.41 -30.29
N SER A 358 36.49 -13.62 -30.60
CA SER A 358 37.87 -14.08 -30.82
C SER A 358 38.93 -13.10 -30.34
N SER A 359 38.56 -11.87 -29.98
CA SER A 359 39.46 -10.92 -29.34
C SER A 359 39.40 -11.04 -27.83
N ASN A 360 40.47 -10.63 -27.15
CA ASN A 360 40.53 -10.56 -25.69
C ASN A 360 39.39 -9.75 -25.08
N GLU A 361 39.01 -8.62 -25.68
CA GLU A 361 37.87 -7.84 -25.20
C GLU A 361 36.55 -8.61 -25.33
N SER A 362 36.30 -9.23 -26.49
CA SER A 362 35.08 -10.00 -26.72
C SER A 362 35.02 -11.26 -25.87
N GLY A 363 36.19 -11.85 -25.58
CA GLY A 363 36.34 -12.96 -24.65
C GLY A 363 36.05 -12.52 -23.22
N GLY A 364 36.55 -11.36 -22.78
CA GLY A 364 36.23 -10.83 -21.45
C GLY A 364 34.75 -10.50 -21.26
N LEU A 365 34.05 -10.02 -22.29
CA LEU A 365 32.59 -9.88 -22.24
C LEU A 365 31.87 -11.24 -22.18
N ASN A 366 32.43 -12.28 -22.80
CA ASN A 366 31.91 -13.64 -22.73
C ASN A 366 32.12 -14.24 -21.33
N GLU A 367 33.31 -14.09 -20.75
CA GLU A 367 33.60 -14.44 -19.34
C GLU A 367 32.66 -13.72 -18.37
N SER A 368 32.47 -12.41 -18.56
CA SER A 368 31.52 -11.62 -17.76
C SER A 368 30.08 -12.09 -17.94
N THR A 369 29.70 -12.57 -19.12
CA THR A 369 28.37 -13.16 -19.35
C THR A 369 28.16 -14.37 -18.47
N GLY A 370 29.17 -15.24 -18.37
CA GLY A 370 29.15 -16.39 -17.45
C GLY A 370 28.92 -15.94 -16.00
N ASP A 371 29.72 -14.99 -15.51
CA ASP A 371 29.58 -14.48 -14.14
C ASP A 371 28.19 -13.87 -13.87
N ILE A 372 27.66 -13.12 -14.83
CA ILE A 372 26.31 -12.52 -14.74
C ILE A 372 25.23 -13.61 -14.64
N PHE A 373 25.29 -14.66 -15.45
CA PHE A 373 24.30 -15.75 -15.40
C PHE A 373 24.47 -16.65 -14.18
N GLY A 374 25.69 -16.82 -13.67
CA GLY A 374 25.95 -17.44 -12.37
C GLY A 374 25.25 -16.69 -11.23
N ALA A 375 25.53 -15.39 -11.08
CA ALA A 375 24.91 -14.57 -10.03
C ALA A 375 23.37 -14.50 -10.18
N LEU A 376 22.86 -14.38 -11.40
CA LEU A 376 21.41 -14.42 -11.67
C LEU A 376 20.80 -15.76 -11.22
N LEU A 377 21.47 -16.87 -11.49
CA LEU A 377 20.99 -18.21 -11.16
C LEU A 377 20.91 -18.42 -9.64
N GLU A 378 21.93 -18.03 -8.90
CA GLU A 378 21.89 -18.12 -7.43
C GLU A 378 20.75 -17.28 -6.85
N HIS A 379 20.54 -16.06 -7.37
CA HIS A 379 19.44 -15.19 -6.95
C HIS A 379 18.06 -15.76 -7.31
N TYR A 380 17.94 -16.46 -8.44
CA TYR A 380 16.70 -17.13 -8.83
C TYR A 380 16.43 -18.35 -7.95
N ALA A 381 17.43 -19.18 -7.73
CA ALA A 381 17.30 -20.41 -6.94
C ALA A 381 17.13 -20.11 -5.44
N ASN A 382 17.78 -19.05 -4.95
CA ASN A 382 17.79 -18.61 -3.56
C ASN A 382 18.01 -19.79 -2.59
N ASN A 383 19.01 -20.62 -2.89
CA ASN A 383 19.29 -21.84 -2.15
C ASN A 383 20.03 -21.50 -0.86
N PRO A 384 19.56 -21.89 0.33
CA PRO A 384 20.27 -21.60 1.58
C PRO A 384 21.63 -22.29 1.71
N ASN A 385 21.89 -23.36 0.95
CA ASN A 385 23.20 -24.04 0.96
C ASN A 385 24.24 -23.35 0.06
N ASP A 386 23.77 -22.59 -0.93
CA ASP A 386 24.57 -21.81 -1.89
C ASP A 386 23.89 -20.42 -2.04
N PRO A 387 24.05 -19.55 -1.02
CA PRO A 387 23.27 -18.32 -0.89
C PRO A 387 23.60 -17.31 -1.98
N PRO A 388 22.62 -16.51 -2.45
CA PRO A 388 22.83 -15.59 -3.55
C PRO A 388 23.84 -14.49 -3.22
N ASP A 389 24.86 -14.37 -4.04
CA ASP A 389 25.80 -13.26 -3.95
C ASP A 389 26.37 -12.82 -5.32
N TYR A 390 27.52 -12.14 -5.29
CA TYR A 390 28.18 -11.54 -6.46
C TYR A 390 29.68 -11.89 -6.47
N GLN A 391 30.02 -12.98 -5.80
CA GLN A 391 31.30 -13.67 -5.86
C GLN A 391 31.18 -14.74 -6.94
N VAL A 392 32.32 -15.23 -7.41
CA VAL A 392 32.35 -16.30 -8.39
C VAL A 392 33.35 -17.33 -7.92
N GLY A 393 32.92 -18.58 -7.83
CA GLY A 393 33.68 -19.76 -7.46
C GLY A 393 34.13 -19.78 -6.00
N GLU A 394 33.44 -19.05 -5.13
CA GLU A 394 33.63 -19.01 -3.67
C GLU A 394 33.49 -20.41 -3.05
N GLU A 395 32.47 -21.18 -3.44
CA GLU A 395 32.23 -22.51 -2.87
C GLU A 395 33.21 -23.57 -3.38
N VAL A 396 33.52 -23.56 -4.68
CA VAL A 396 34.49 -24.51 -5.27
C VAL A 396 35.91 -24.23 -4.78
N ASN A 397 36.22 -22.99 -4.43
CA ASN A 397 37.56 -22.57 -4.02
C ASN A 397 38.61 -23.13 -4.99
N LEU A 398 38.41 -22.84 -6.29
CA LEU A 398 38.99 -23.59 -7.40
C LEU A 398 40.51 -23.74 -7.28
N VAL A 399 41.20 -22.68 -6.86
CA VAL A 399 42.67 -22.62 -6.70
C VAL A 399 43.14 -22.54 -5.24
N GLY A 400 42.23 -22.70 -4.27
CA GLY A 400 42.57 -22.69 -2.84
C GLY A 400 42.73 -21.31 -2.20
N ARG A 401 42.19 -20.24 -2.80
CA ARG A 401 42.29 -18.85 -2.33
C ARG A 401 40.93 -18.16 -2.10
N GLY A 402 39.84 -18.91 -2.09
CA GLY A 402 38.48 -18.39 -2.03
C GLY A 402 37.91 -18.09 -3.42
N PRO A 403 37.02 -17.09 -3.53
CA PRO A 403 36.40 -16.70 -4.80
C PRO A 403 37.44 -16.32 -5.85
N ILE A 404 37.21 -16.73 -7.10
CA ILE A 404 38.09 -16.41 -8.22
C ILE A 404 37.82 -15.01 -8.79
N ARG A 405 36.59 -14.49 -8.65
CA ARG A 405 36.24 -13.10 -9.03
C ARG A 405 35.24 -12.48 -8.05
N TYR A 406 35.18 -11.16 -8.06
CA TYR A 406 34.26 -10.35 -7.26
C TYR A 406 33.59 -9.33 -8.17
N MET A 407 32.30 -9.48 -8.46
CA MET A 407 31.64 -8.57 -9.41
C MET A 407 31.50 -7.16 -8.83
N TYR A 408 31.27 -7.03 -7.52
CA TYR A 408 31.15 -5.72 -6.87
C TYR A 408 32.48 -4.97 -6.77
N ARG A 409 33.63 -5.67 -6.75
CA ARG A 409 34.97 -5.04 -6.69
C ARG A 409 36.05 -5.96 -7.29
N PRO A 410 36.14 -6.06 -8.64
CA PRO A 410 37.09 -6.92 -9.35
C PRO A 410 38.55 -6.82 -8.87
N SER A 411 38.99 -5.62 -8.48
CA SER A 411 40.36 -5.36 -8.01
C SER A 411 40.75 -6.12 -6.74
N THR A 412 39.79 -6.70 -6.02
CA THR A 412 40.06 -7.61 -4.90
C THR A 412 40.96 -8.77 -5.30
N ASN A 413 40.84 -9.27 -6.55
CA ASN A 413 41.71 -10.32 -7.11
C ASN A 413 42.70 -9.81 -8.16
N GLY A 414 42.86 -8.48 -8.28
CA GLY A 414 43.77 -7.85 -9.23
C GLY A 414 43.17 -7.59 -10.62
N ASP A 415 41.88 -7.88 -10.82
CA ASP A 415 41.18 -7.58 -12.06
C ASP A 415 40.79 -6.09 -12.14
N PRO A 416 40.73 -5.48 -13.33
CA PRO A 416 40.35 -4.07 -13.46
C PRO A 416 38.89 -3.80 -13.05
N ASP A 417 38.67 -2.89 -12.09
CA ASP A 417 37.34 -2.35 -11.76
C ASP A 417 36.79 -1.44 -12.89
N CYS A 418 37.70 -0.85 -13.66
CA CYS A 418 37.45 0.26 -14.57
C CYS A 418 37.91 -0.08 -15.98
N TYR A 419 37.13 0.36 -16.98
CA TYR A 419 37.56 0.32 -18.37
C TYR A 419 38.72 1.28 -18.63
N SER A 420 39.68 0.83 -19.44
CA SER A 420 40.81 1.63 -19.91
C SER A 420 41.30 1.13 -21.27
N SER A 421 42.22 1.86 -21.90
CA SER A 421 42.80 1.47 -23.20
C SER A 421 43.60 0.18 -23.17
N SER A 422 43.89 -0.40 -22.00
CA SER A 422 44.56 -1.70 -21.90
C SER A 422 43.61 -2.88 -22.04
N ILE A 423 42.31 -2.71 -21.78
CA ILE A 423 41.32 -3.80 -21.76
C ILE A 423 41.32 -4.63 -23.06
N PRO A 424 41.42 -4.05 -24.28
CA PRO A 424 41.49 -4.85 -25.50
C PRO A 424 42.67 -5.82 -25.60
N GLY A 425 43.73 -5.63 -24.81
CA GLY A 425 44.89 -6.53 -24.72
C GLY A 425 45.00 -7.30 -23.39
N THR A 426 44.12 -7.02 -22.41
CA THR A 426 44.07 -7.74 -21.13
C THR A 426 43.62 -9.19 -21.35
N GLU A 427 44.10 -10.12 -20.53
CA GLU A 427 43.65 -11.51 -20.54
C GLU A 427 42.13 -11.61 -20.30
N VAL A 428 41.42 -12.56 -20.91
CA VAL A 428 39.95 -12.55 -20.98
C VAL A 428 39.27 -12.54 -19.60
N HIS A 429 39.74 -13.33 -18.64
CA HIS A 429 39.13 -13.41 -17.31
C HIS A 429 39.30 -12.08 -16.56
N ALA A 430 40.49 -11.47 -16.65
CA ALA A 430 40.71 -10.13 -16.09
C ALA A 430 39.91 -9.06 -16.87
N ALA A 431 39.77 -9.19 -18.19
CA ALA A 431 39.00 -8.26 -19.02
C ALA A 431 37.48 -8.28 -18.73
N ALA A 432 36.97 -9.28 -18.00
CA ALA A 432 35.59 -9.34 -17.53
C ALA A 432 35.26 -8.31 -16.44
N GLY A 433 36.27 -7.89 -15.66
CA GLY A 433 36.12 -7.04 -14.48
C GLY A 433 35.23 -5.80 -14.68
N PRO A 434 35.48 -4.94 -15.69
CA PRO A 434 34.68 -3.74 -15.88
C PRO A 434 33.19 -4.01 -16.17
N GLN A 435 32.85 -5.11 -16.86
CA GLN A 435 31.45 -5.45 -17.13
C GLN A 435 30.78 -6.12 -15.92
N ASN A 436 31.49 -6.94 -15.15
CA ASN A 436 31.00 -7.47 -13.89
C ASN A 436 30.64 -6.35 -12.91
N HIS A 437 31.54 -5.37 -12.78
CA HIS A 437 31.33 -4.20 -11.95
C HIS A 437 30.18 -3.33 -12.44
N TRP A 438 30.06 -3.14 -13.75
CA TRP A 438 28.91 -2.47 -14.36
C TRP A 438 27.59 -3.16 -14.01
N PHE A 439 27.53 -4.49 -14.10
CA PHE A 439 26.32 -5.25 -13.83
C PHE A 439 25.91 -5.14 -12.36
N TYR A 440 26.87 -5.25 -11.43
CA TYR A 440 26.61 -5.03 -10.00
C TYR A 440 26.07 -3.61 -9.73
N LEU A 441 26.72 -2.58 -10.29
CA LEU A 441 26.27 -1.19 -10.14
C LEU A 441 24.87 -0.96 -10.72
N LEU A 442 24.54 -1.61 -11.84
CA LEU A 442 23.18 -1.55 -12.40
C LEU A 442 22.16 -2.24 -11.50
N ALA A 443 22.49 -3.41 -10.96
CA ALA A 443 21.60 -4.19 -10.11
C ALA A 443 21.38 -3.53 -8.74
N GLU A 444 22.45 -3.07 -8.08
CA GLU A 444 22.45 -2.70 -6.66
C GLU A 444 22.73 -1.21 -6.41
N GLY A 445 23.38 -0.53 -7.35
CA GLY A 445 23.84 0.85 -7.16
C GLY A 445 25.15 0.93 -6.37
N THR A 446 25.49 2.13 -5.92
CA THR A 446 26.80 2.39 -5.28
C THR A 446 26.83 2.08 -3.79
N ASP A 447 25.69 2.20 -3.10
CA ASP A 447 25.55 2.00 -1.64
C ASP A 447 24.26 1.23 -1.31
N PRO A 448 24.20 -0.08 -1.61
CA PRO A 448 23.01 -0.88 -1.40
C PRO A 448 22.77 -1.21 0.08
N THR A 449 21.50 -1.41 0.43
CA THR A 449 21.09 -1.85 1.77
C THR A 449 21.00 -3.38 1.87
N GLY A 450 20.81 -3.92 3.08
CA GLY A 450 20.57 -5.37 3.27
C GLY A 450 21.82 -6.25 3.31
N GLY A 451 22.98 -5.70 3.69
CA GLY A 451 24.23 -6.45 3.86
C GLY A 451 25.07 -6.62 2.59
N LYS A 452 24.62 -6.06 1.46
CA LYS A 452 25.36 -6.06 0.19
C LYS A 452 26.55 -5.09 0.23
N PRO A 453 27.70 -5.41 -0.38
CA PRO A 453 28.89 -4.55 -0.31
C PRO A 453 28.70 -3.19 -1.00
N ALA A 454 28.98 -2.09 -0.30
CA ALA A 454 29.15 -0.80 -0.97
C ALA A 454 30.38 -0.86 -1.91
N THR A 455 30.27 -0.21 -3.06
CA THR A 455 31.32 -0.28 -4.10
C THR A 455 31.77 1.10 -4.59
N PRO A 456 33.09 1.34 -4.76
CA PRO A 456 33.58 2.58 -5.34
C PRO A 456 33.35 2.67 -6.85
N VAL A 457 33.07 3.86 -7.36
CA VAL A 457 33.09 4.15 -8.81
C VAL A 457 34.46 4.60 -9.30
N CYS A 458 34.72 4.49 -10.60
CA CYS A 458 35.97 4.90 -11.21
C CYS A 458 36.23 6.41 -11.09
N SER A 459 37.51 6.79 -11.07
CA SER A 459 37.92 8.19 -10.96
C SER A 459 37.42 9.01 -12.17
N GLY A 460 36.68 10.09 -11.88
CA GLY A 460 36.09 10.97 -12.90
C GLY A 460 34.63 10.65 -13.26
N ALA A 461 34.05 9.58 -12.72
CA ALA A 461 32.65 9.22 -12.97
C ALA A 461 31.64 10.25 -12.43
N ASN A 462 30.56 10.46 -13.19
CA ASN A 462 29.41 11.30 -12.83
C ASN A 462 28.10 10.66 -13.37
N PRO A 463 27.06 10.43 -12.55
CA PRO A 463 27.00 10.64 -11.09
C PRO A 463 27.91 9.69 -10.31
N ARG A 464 28.34 10.11 -9.11
CA ARG A 464 29.18 9.30 -8.20
C ARG A 464 28.39 8.37 -7.28
N THR A 465 27.09 8.63 -7.13
CA THR A 465 26.18 7.88 -6.25
C THR A 465 24.84 7.76 -6.95
N PHE A 466 24.28 6.55 -6.99
CA PHE A 466 22.97 6.25 -7.57
C PHE A 466 22.46 4.89 -7.07
N GLY A 467 21.15 4.68 -7.13
CA GLY A 467 20.51 3.41 -6.78
C GLY A 467 20.47 2.44 -7.96
N GLY A 468 20.47 1.13 -7.65
CA GLY A 468 20.28 0.07 -8.63
C GLY A 468 18.81 -0.17 -8.99
N ILE A 469 18.57 -0.92 -10.06
CA ILE A 469 17.23 -1.27 -10.56
C ILE A 469 16.78 -2.69 -10.14
N GLY A 470 17.59 -3.39 -9.36
CA GLY A 470 17.41 -4.79 -8.97
C GLY A 470 17.99 -5.78 -10.00
N ILE A 471 18.56 -6.89 -9.52
CA ILE A 471 19.28 -7.87 -10.34
C ILE A 471 18.42 -8.47 -11.48
N GLN A 472 17.14 -8.74 -11.23
CA GLN A 472 16.24 -9.30 -12.24
C GLN A 472 16.04 -8.33 -13.42
N ASN A 473 15.89 -7.03 -13.15
CA ASN A 473 15.74 -6.02 -14.20
C ASN A 473 17.07 -5.76 -14.93
N ALA A 474 18.19 -5.76 -14.21
CA ALA A 474 19.52 -5.71 -14.81
C ALA A 474 19.75 -6.90 -15.76
N GLY A 475 19.35 -8.11 -15.36
CA GLY A 475 19.38 -9.33 -16.19
C GLY A 475 18.51 -9.21 -17.45
N ARG A 476 17.29 -8.65 -17.35
CA ARG A 476 16.42 -8.38 -18.51
C ARG A 476 17.09 -7.47 -19.54
N ILE A 477 17.67 -6.36 -19.10
CA ILE A 477 18.40 -5.42 -19.97
C ILE A 477 19.58 -6.12 -20.62
N TYR A 478 20.35 -6.89 -19.84
CA TYR A 478 21.54 -7.56 -20.32
C TYR A 478 21.24 -8.62 -21.38
N LEU A 479 20.28 -9.52 -21.13
CA LEU A 479 19.91 -10.57 -22.08
C LEU A 479 19.26 -9.99 -23.36
N ALA A 480 18.45 -8.94 -23.24
CA ALA A 480 17.90 -8.24 -24.40
C ALA A 480 19.03 -7.61 -25.25
N ALA A 481 20.00 -6.95 -24.62
CA ALA A 481 21.17 -6.39 -25.30
C ALA A 481 22.06 -7.46 -25.93
N LEU A 482 22.22 -8.60 -25.28
CA LEU A 482 22.99 -9.74 -25.77
C LEU A 482 22.37 -10.32 -27.06
N ASN A 483 21.04 -10.28 -27.19
CA ASN A 483 20.34 -10.67 -28.41
C ASN A 483 20.47 -9.66 -29.57
N MET A 484 21.07 -8.49 -29.33
CA MET A 484 21.45 -7.54 -30.39
C MET A 484 22.87 -7.79 -30.92
N LYS A 485 23.55 -8.85 -30.46
CA LYS A 485 24.91 -9.21 -30.85
C LYS A 485 24.96 -9.73 -32.29
N THR A 486 26.01 -9.35 -33.01
CA THR A 486 26.39 -9.90 -34.33
C THR A 486 27.53 -10.90 -34.18
N THR A 487 27.81 -11.72 -35.20
CA THR A 487 28.88 -12.74 -35.18
C THR A 487 30.32 -12.22 -35.00
N GLY A 488 30.55 -10.91 -35.13
CA GLY A 488 31.87 -10.28 -34.92
C GLY A 488 32.25 -10.08 -33.45
N ASN A 489 33.48 -9.60 -33.22
CA ASN A 489 33.98 -9.29 -31.88
C ASN A 489 33.19 -8.14 -31.25
N ARG A 490 32.44 -8.43 -30.17
CA ARG A 490 31.74 -7.44 -29.35
C ARG A 490 32.74 -6.67 -28.48
N THR A 491 32.58 -5.35 -28.37
CA THR A 491 33.39 -4.46 -27.50
C THR A 491 32.55 -3.87 -26.37
N HIS A 492 33.19 -3.30 -25.34
CA HIS A 492 32.50 -2.60 -24.25
C HIS A 492 31.68 -1.41 -24.78
N ALA A 493 32.20 -0.71 -25.78
CA ALA A 493 31.51 0.36 -26.48
C ALA A 493 30.20 -0.11 -27.14
N GLN A 494 30.22 -1.27 -27.80
CA GLN A 494 29.00 -1.89 -28.36
C GLN A 494 28.06 -2.38 -27.27
N SER A 495 28.60 -3.00 -26.22
CA SER A 495 27.82 -3.45 -25.07
C SER A 495 27.06 -2.29 -24.39
N ARG A 496 27.71 -1.14 -24.21
CA ARG A 496 27.10 0.11 -23.75
C ARG A 496 25.95 0.54 -24.66
N SER A 497 26.19 0.64 -25.96
CA SER A 497 25.14 1.06 -26.90
C SER A 497 23.93 0.11 -26.92
N GLN A 498 24.18 -1.20 -26.87
CA GLN A 498 23.13 -2.23 -26.92
C GLN A 498 22.32 -2.29 -25.64
N THR A 499 22.97 -2.20 -24.47
CA THR A 499 22.28 -2.17 -23.16
C THR A 499 21.48 -0.89 -22.98
N LEU A 500 21.98 0.27 -23.43
CA LEU A 500 21.18 1.49 -23.48
C LEU A 500 19.97 1.35 -24.43
N SER A 501 20.15 0.72 -25.59
CA SER A 501 19.05 0.45 -26.54
C SER A 501 17.99 -0.48 -25.93
N ALA A 502 18.44 -1.55 -25.25
CA ALA A 502 17.57 -2.49 -24.56
C ALA A 502 16.84 -1.83 -23.39
N ALA A 503 17.54 -1.05 -22.56
CA ALA A 503 16.94 -0.32 -21.44
C ALA A 503 15.86 0.66 -21.91
N LYS A 504 16.13 1.41 -22.98
CA LYS A 504 15.13 2.29 -23.62
C LYS A 504 13.90 1.52 -24.14
N ALA A 505 14.10 0.33 -24.70
CA ALA A 505 13.01 -0.47 -25.25
C ALA A 505 12.17 -1.16 -24.16
N LEU A 506 12.79 -1.54 -23.04
CA LEU A 506 12.17 -2.26 -21.94
C LEU A 506 11.48 -1.33 -20.93
N ASP A 507 11.95 -0.10 -20.80
CA ASP A 507 11.39 0.89 -19.88
C ASP A 507 11.06 2.22 -20.59
N PRO A 508 9.77 2.50 -20.83
CA PRO A 508 9.35 3.71 -21.53
C PRO A 508 9.56 4.99 -20.70
N THR A 509 9.84 4.88 -19.39
CA THR A 509 10.07 6.04 -18.50
C THR A 509 11.49 6.61 -18.59
N CYS A 510 12.40 5.88 -19.24
CA CYS A 510 13.84 6.14 -19.29
C CYS A 510 14.59 5.98 -17.94
N ALA A 511 13.96 5.54 -16.85
CA ALA A 511 14.64 5.32 -15.57
C ALA A 511 15.73 4.23 -15.66
N TRP A 512 15.41 3.10 -16.29
CA TRP A 512 16.39 2.02 -16.53
C TRP A 512 17.47 2.44 -17.51
N PHE A 513 17.13 3.30 -18.47
CA PHE A 513 18.09 3.88 -19.40
C PHE A 513 19.11 4.75 -18.65
N GLU A 514 18.66 5.65 -17.78
CA GLU A 514 19.56 6.52 -17.00
C GLU A 514 20.39 5.74 -15.98
N ALA A 515 19.82 4.72 -15.32
CA ALA A 515 20.59 3.82 -14.45
C ALA A 515 21.66 3.06 -15.23
N THR A 516 21.31 2.50 -16.40
CA THR A 516 22.27 1.82 -17.30
C THR A 516 23.39 2.76 -17.73
N LYS A 517 23.06 4.01 -18.06
CA LYS A 517 24.02 5.05 -18.44
C LYS A 517 24.95 5.42 -17.28
N ALA A 518 24.38 5.63 -16.09
CA ALA A 518 25.13 5.93 -14.88
C ALA A 518 26.12 4.81 -14.54
N SER A 519 25.69 3.54 -14.60
CA SER A 519 26.58 2.39 -14.36
C SER A 519 27.74 2.32 -15.35
N TRP A 520 27.51 2.57 -16.65
CA TRP A 520 28.60 2.55 -17.63
C TRP A 520 29.58 3.72 -17.43
N ASN A 521 29.07 4.90 -17.05
CA ASN A 521 29.91 6.03 -16.68
C ASN A 521 30.74 5.72 -15.44
N ALA A 522 30.15 5.01 -14.46
CA ALA A 522 30.79 4.62 -13.22
C ALA A 522 31.96 3.64 -13.42
N VAL A 523 31.97 2.87 -14.50
CA VAL A 523 33.11 1.99 -14.89
C VAL A 523 34.01 2.58 -15.98
N ASN A 524 33.93 3.89 -16.26
CA ASN A 524 34.74 4.60 -17.26
C ASN A 524 34.64 4.08 -18.70
N VAL A 525 33.54 3.41 -19.08
CA VAL A 525 33.29 3.09 -20.50
C VAL A 525 32.76 4.35 -21.19
N PRO A 526 33.51 4.95 -22.14
CA PRO A 526 33.13 6.22 -22.74
C PRO A 526 31.81 6.14 -23.50
N ALA A 527 31.10 7.28 -23.54
CA ALA A 527 29.98 7.46 -24.46
C ALA A 527 30.45 7.25 -25.91
N VAL A 528 29.65 6.54 -26.70
CA VAL A 528 29.96 6.25 -28.10
C VAL A 528 29.24 7.24 -29.02
N SER A 529 29.83 7.54 -30.17
CA SER A 529 29.17 8.38 -31.17
C SER A 529 27.89 7.71 -31.65
N GLY A 530 26.76 8.43 -31.61
CA GLY A 530 25.45 7.89 -31.93
C GLY A 530 24.87 6.98 -30.85
N GLU A 531 25.36 7.05 -29.59
CA GLU A 531 24.69 6.36 -28.49
C GLU A 531 23.20 6.76 -28.45
N PRO A 532 22.28 5.80 -28.28
CA PRO A 532 20.87 6.10 -28.25
C PRO A 532 20.61 7.12 -27.14
N THR A 533 19.80 8.14 -27.41
CA THR A 533 19.25 8.98 -26.37
C THR A 533 17.87 8.44 -25.98
N CYS A 534 17.59 8.43 -24.68
CA CYS A 534 16.24 8.23 -24.18
C CYS A 534 15.68 9.59 -23.82
N THR A 535 14.96 10.16 -24.77
CA THR A 535 13.92 11.12 -24.43
C THR A 535 12.70 10.25 -24.12
N PRO A 536 12.01 10.43 -22.98
CA PRO A 536 10.79 9.70 -22.68
C PRO A 536 9.89 9.72 -23.92
N GLN A 537 9.74 8.55 -24.55
CA GLN A 537 9.34 8.47 -25.95
C GLN A 537 7.83 8.68 -26.00
N GLY A 538 7.41 9.95 -26.11
CA GLY A 538 6.00 10.36 -26.02
C GLY A 538 5.33 9.59 -24.90
N GLY A 539 5.73 9.85 -23.65
CA GLY A 539 5.29 9.06 -22.50
C GLY A 539 3.81 8.76 -22.69
N ASN A 540 3.45 7.47 -22.72
CA ASN A 540 2.05 7.07 -22.83
C ASN A 540 1.28 8.04 -21.96
N ASP A 541 0.27 8.69 -22.53
CA ASP A 541 -0.75 9.37 -21.74
C ASP A 541 -1.07 8.37 -20.63
N ASP A 542 -0.64 8.67 -19.42
CA ASP A 542 -0.75 7.82 -18.25
C ASP A 542 -1.23 8.74 -17.16
N TYR A 543 -1.98 8.18 -16.24
CA TYR A 543 -2.59 8.93 -15.17
C TYR A 543 -2.67 8.11 -13.91
N SER A 544 -2.44 8.71 -12.75
CA SER A 544 -2.87 8.11 -11.50
C SER A 544 -4.37 8.27 -11.36
N ALA A 545 -5.01 7.34 -10.64
CA ALA A 545 -6.41 7.42 -10.28
C ALA A 545 -6.56 7.18 -8.78
N SER A 546 -7.40 7.98 -8.15
CA SER A 546 -7.83 7.78 -6.76
C SER A 546 -9.34 7.88 -6.68
N ILE A 547 -9.91 7.33 -5.60
CA ILE A 547 -11.31 7.49 -5.25
C ILE A 547 -11.40 7.95 -3.80
N ASP A 548 -12.10 9.06 -3.55
CA ASP A 548 -12.31 9.61 -2.21
C ASP A 548 -13.80 9.95 -1.99
N PRO A 549 -14.41 9.51 -0.87
CA PRO A 549 -13.85 8.53 0.06
C PRO A 549 -13.70 7.16 -0.59
N ALA A 550 -12.71 6.36 -0.15
CA ALA A 550 -12.57 4.97 -0.58
C ALA A 550 -13.61 4.03 0.07
N THR A 551 -14.39 4.53 1.02
CA THR A 551 -15.48 3.80 1.68
C THR A 551 -16.66 4.72 1.97
N ALA A 552 -17.90 4.25 1.88
CA ALA A 552 -19.07 4.98 2.38
C ALA A 552 -20.13 4.04 2.95
N ASP A 553 -20.83 4.49 4.00
CA ASP A 553 -21.98 3.81 4.59
C ASP A 553 -23.29 4.46 4.17
N VAL A 554 -24.28 3.66 3.78
CA VAL A 554 -25.63 4.09 3.40
C VAL A 554 -26.69 3.18 4.02
N GLN A 555 -27.90 3.68 4.21
CA GLN A 555 -29.04 2.82 4.54
C GLN A 555 -29.67 2.22 3.25
N PRO A 556 -30.40 1.09 3.32
CA PRO A 556 -31.19 0.60 2.18
C PRO A 556 -32.13 1.69 1.65
N GLY A 557 -32.18 1.87 0.33
CA GLY A 557 -32.97 2.91 -0.33
C GLY A 557 -32.27 4.27 -0.47
N GLN A 558 -31.01 4.41 -0.04
CA GLN A 558 -30.23 5.66 -0.07
C GLN A 558 -29.06 5.59 -1.04
N SER A 559 -28.34 6.70 -1.23
CA SER A 559 -27.18 6.77 -2.12
C SER A 559 -25.91 7.25 -1.43
N ALA A 560 -24.76 6.72 -1.84
CA ALA A 560 -23.42 7.20 -1.51
C ALA A 560 -22.81 7.87 -2.74
N THR A 561 -21.91 8.83 -2.52
CA THR A 561 -21.10 9.39 -3.62
C THR A 561 -19.62 9.36 -3.29
N ALA A 562 -18.79 9.22 -4.32
CA ALA A 562 -17.34 9.33 -4.23
C ALA A 562 -16.78 10.06 -5.45
N THR A 563 -15.73 10.83 -5.26
CA THR A 563 -15.01 11.52 -6.32
C THR A 563 -13.89 10.63 -6.82
N ILE A 564 -13.89 10.40 -8.13
CA ILE A 564 -12.79 9.75 -8.83
C ILE A 564 -11.91 10.84 -9.39
N SER A 565 -10.68 10.91 -8.93
CA SER A 565 -9.70 11.90 -9.37
C SER A 565 -8.64 11.24 -10.23
N THR A 566 -8.24 11.94 -11.29
CA THR A 566 -7.18 11.49 -12.17
C THR A 566 -6.12 12.58 -12.33
N THR A 567 -4.85 12.20 -12.36
CA THR A 567 -3.74 13.12 -12.59
C THR A 567 -2.86 12.55 -13.66
N VAL A 568 -2.58 13.32 -14.72
CA VAL A 568 -1.64 12.90 -15.77
C VAL A 568 -0.26 12.67 -15.13
N THR A 569 0.21 11.42 -15.15
CA THR A 569 1.52 11.01 -14.63
C THR A 569 2.58 11.08 -15.71
N SER A 570 2.21 10.89 -16.98
CA SER A 570 3.04 11.14 -18.15
C SER A 570 2.19 11.39 -19.39
N GLY A 571 2.73 12.06 -20.41
CA GLY A 571 2.03 12.30 -21.67
C GLY A 571 0.98 13.43 -21.63
N ASN A 572 -0.01 13.36 -22.50
CA ASN A 572 -1.16 14.26 -22.59
C ASN A 572 -2.37 13.72 -21.81
N ALA A 573 -3.37 14.59 -21.59
CA ALA A 573 -4.64 14.21 -20.99
C ALA A 573 -5.48 13.35 -21.96
N GLN A 574 -5.61 12.05 -21.68
CA GLN A 574 -6.44 11.14 -22.48
C GLN A 574 -7.90 11.08 -22.03
N SER A 575 -8.82 10.69 -22.92
CA SER A 575 -10.21 10.39 -22.54
C SER A 575 -10.27 9.07 -21.75
N ILE A 576 -11.05 9.07 -20.68
CA ILE A 576 -11.22 8.00 -19.69
C ILE A 576 -12.72 7.74 -19.51
N THR A 577 -13.17 6.53 -19.76
CA THR A 577 -14.55 6.10 -19.51
C THR A 577 -14.65 5.39 -18.17
N LEU A 578 -15.64 5.74 -17.34
CA LEU A 578 -15.77 5.23 -15.98
C LEU A 578 -16.88 4.21 -15.88
N ARG A 579 -16.59 3.08 -15.23
CA ARG A 579 -17.57 2.02 -15.00
C ARG A 579 -17.30 1.27 -13.70
N THR A 580 -18.34 0.79 -13.05
CA THR A 580 -18.21 -0.19 -11.97
C THR A 580 -18.18 -1.60 -12.56
N ASP A 581 -17.53 -2.53 -11.87
CA ASP A 581 -17.66 -3.96 -12.15
C ASP A 581 -19.02 -4.50 -11.61
N SER A 582 -19.10 -5.76 -11.18
CA SER A 582 -20.33 -6.36 -10.63
C SER A 582 -20.77 -5.64 -9.35
N LEU A 583 -22.04 -5.20 -9.31
CA LEU A 583 -22.64 -4.59 -8.14
C LEU A 583 -23.48 -5.61 -7.34
N PRO A 584 -23.60 -5.46 -6.01
CA PRO A 584 -24.51 -6.24 -5.18
C PRO A 584 -25.97 -6.12 -5.62
N SER A 585 -26.80 -7.11 -5.29
CA SER A 585 -28.23 -7.06 -5.65
C SER A 585 -28.91 -5.83 -5.04
N GLY A 586 -29.60 -5.07 -5.88
CA GLY A 586 -30.28 -3.84 -5.46
C GLY A 586 -29.37 -2.61 -5.40
N VAL A 587 -28.13 -2.67 -5.88
CA VAL A 587 -27.23 -1.49 -5.97
C VAL A 587 -27.04 -1.07 -7.42
N THR A 588 -27.16 0.22 -7.72
CA THR A 588 -26.88 0.81 -9.05
C THR A 588 -25.79 1.87 -8.95
N ALA A 589 -24.94 1.99 -9.97
CA ALA A 589 -23.89 3.01 -10.04
C ALA A 589 -24.13 3.97 -11.21
N ALA A 590 -23.87 5.26 -10.99
CA ALA A 590 -23.87 6.30 -12.02
C ALA A 590 -22.62 7.17 -11.91
N PHE A 591 -22.07 7.60 -13.05
CA PHE A 591 -20.89 8.47 -13.12
C PHE A 591 -21.27 9.80 -13.77
N SER A 592 -20.83 10.91 -13.18
CA SER A 592 -21.10 12.25 -13.70
C SER A 592 -19.84 13.12 -13.68
N PRO A 593 -19.21 13.38 -14.84
CA PRO A 593 -19.51 12.76 -16.14
C PRO A 593 -19.00 11.31 -16.22
N ALA A 594 -19.65 10.48 -17.04
CA ALA A 594 -19.25 9.08 -17.24
C ALA A 594 -17.98 8.93 -18.10
N VAL A 595 -17.56 10.01 -18.77
CA VAL A 595 -16.31 10.10 -19.51
C VAL A 595 -15.61 11.39 -19.08
N ILE A 596 -14.36 11.29 -18.64
CA ILE A 596 -13.48 12.40 -18.21
C ILE A 596 -12.19 12.40 -19.02
N SER A 597 -11.46 13.51 -19.09
CA SER A 597 -10.07 13.50 -19.54
C SER A 597 -9.12 13.35 -18.34
N ALA A 598 -7.98 12.67 -18.49
CA ALA A 598 -6.98 12.55 -17.44
C ALA A 598 -6.55 13.93 -16.91
N GLY A 599 -6.56 14.12 -15.59
CA GLY A 599 -6.46 15.44 -14.97
C GLY A 599 -7.82 16.03 -14.54
N GLN A 600 -8.93 15.39 -14.91
CA GLN A 600 -10.29 15.74 -14.48
C GLN A 600 -10.81 14.74 -13.44
N THR A 601 -11.94 15.09 -12.84
CA THR A 601 -12.62 14.28 -11.84
C THR A 601 -14.02 13.87 -12.32
N SER A 602 -14.55 12.79 -11.75
CA SER A 602 -15.93 12.35 -11.96
C SER A 602 -16.56 11.88 -10.66
N ARG A 603 -17.85 12.16 -10.50
CA ARG A 603 -18.62 11.72 -9.33
C ARG A 603 -19.22 10.34 -9.59
N LEU A 604 -18.81 9.33 -8.84
CA LEU A 604 -19.53 8.07 -8.67
C LEU A 604 -20.70 8.29 -7.71
N THR A 605 -21.90 7.84 -8.07
CA THR A 605 -23.09 7.75 -7.22
C THR A 605 -23.55 6.29 -7.16
N LEU A 606 -23.59 5.71 -5.97
CA LEU A 606 -24.08 4.36 -5.71
C LEU A 606 -25.42 4.43 -4.99
N THR A 607 -26.49 3.96 -5.62
CA THR A 607 -27.85 3.96 -5.05
C THR A 607 -28.26 2.55 -4.65
N THR A 608 -28.73 2.37 -3.41
CA THR A 608 -29.29 1.11 -2.92
C THR A 608 -30.81 1.13 -3.03
N SER A 609 -31.41 -0.02 -3.30
CA SER A 609 -32.85 -0.25 -3.22
C SER A 609 -33.27 -0.51 -1.77
N ALA A 610 -34.57 -0.40 -1.48
CA ALA A 610 -35.11 -0.70 -0.15
C ALA A 610 -34.86 -2.16 0.29
N ASP A 611 -34.70 -3.08 -0.68
CA ASP A 611 -34.48 -4.51 -0.43
C ASP A 611 -32.98 -4.89 -0.45
N THR A 612 -32.07 -3.92 -0.57
CA THR A 612 -30.62 -4.21 -0.59
C THR A 612 -30.19 -4.78 0.76
N PRO A 613 -29.59 -5.99 0.81
CA PRO A 613 -29.22 -6.61 2.08
C PRO A 613 -28.18 -5.77 2.84
N THR A 614 -28.25 -5.79 4.16
CA THR A 614 -27.25 -5.12 5.01
C THR A 614 -25.91 -5.86 4.96
N GLY A 615 -24.80 -5.12 4.98
CA GLY A 615 -23.47 -5.69 4.88
C GLY A 615 -22.45 -4.73 4.27
N SER A 616 -21.18 -5.13 4.27
CA SER A 616 -20.09 -4.39 3.64
C SER A 616 -19.76 -5.00 2.29
N TYR A 617 -19.78 -4.19 1.24
CA TYR A 617 -19.62 -4.62 -0.15
C TYR A 617 -18.41 -3.93 -0.78
N PRO A 618 -17.29 -4.65 -0.99
CA PRO A 618 -16.20 -4.12 -1.79
C PRO A 618 -16.62 -4.07 -3.26
N LEU A 619 -16.37 -2.94 -3.91
CA LEU A 619 -16.65 -2.62 -5.29
C LEU A 619 -15.34 -2.17 -5.96
N THR A 620 -15.22 -2.42 -7.26
CA THR A 620 -14.11 -1.92 -8.07
C THR A 620 -14.64 -0.98 -9.12
N VAL A 621 -14.07 0.22 -9.19
CA VAL A 621 -14.30 1.16 -10.29
C VAL A 621 -13.14 1.05 -11.27
N THR A 622 -13.47 0.84 -12.54
CA THR A 622 -12.52 0.86 -13.64
C THR A 622 -12.58 2.20 -14.35
N LEU A 623 -11.41 2.83 -14.51
CA LEU A 623 -11.15 3.99 -15.33
C LEU A 623 -10.50 3.50 -16.62
N ASP A 624 -11.27 3.45 -17.70
CA ASP A 624 -10.89 2.92 -19.01
C ASP A 624 -10.29 4.03 -19.87
N GLY A 625 -8.96 4.16 -19.81
CA GLY A 625 -8.19 5.15 -20.56
C GLY A 625 -7.70 4.61 -21.90
N ALA A 626 -7.63 5.46 -22.93
CA ALA A 626 -7.18 5.09 -24.28
C ALA A 626 -5.82 4.35 -24.35
N SER A 627 -4.93 4.60 -23.39
CA SER A 627 -3.57 4.06 -23.30
C SER A 627 -3.36 3.07 -22.15
N ALA A 628 -4.11 3.20 -21.04
CA ALA A 628 -4.03 2.31 -19.88
C ALA A 628 -5.29 2.40 -18.98
N ASP A 629 -5.80 1.26 -18.52
CA ASP A 629 -6.84 1.18 -17.50
C ASP A 629 -6.26 1.40 -16.09
N LYS A 630 -6.98 2.14 -15.23
CA LYS A 630 -6.73 2.17 -13.78
C LYS A 630 -7.93 1.60 -13.02
N ARG A 631 -7.67 1.02 -11.85
CA ARG A 631 -8.71 0.47 -10.98
C ARG A 631 -8.54 1.05 -9.58
N VAL A 632 -9.65 1.49 -9.02
CA VAL A 632 -9.72 2.01 -7.66
C VAL A 632 -10.79 1.24 -6.89
N GLY A 633 -10.45 0.80 -5.67
CA GLY A 633 -11.35 0.06 -4.81
C GLY A 633 -12.25 1.01 -4.01
N PHE A 634 -13.52 0.64 -3.86
CA PHE A 634 -14.48 1.36 -3.04
C PHE A 634 -15.26 0.38 -2.16
N THR A 635 -15.42 0.65 -0.86
CA THR A 635 -16.25 -0.21 0.02
C THR A 635 -17.57 0.47 0.36
N LEU A 636 -18.70 -0.12 -0.06
CA LEU A 636 -20.04 0.33 0.30
C LEU A 636 -20.57 -0.45 1.50
N GLY A 637 -20.69 0.19 2.65
CA GLY A 637 -21.46 -0.34 3.78
C GLY A 637 -22.94 -0.06 3.61
N VAL A 638 -23.79 -1.08 3.70
CA VAL A 638 -25.25 -0.95 3.69
C VAL A 638 -25.76 -1.31 5.09
N GLY A 639 -26.34 -0.33 5.78
CA GLY A 639 -26.89 -0.49 7.13
C GLY A 639 -25.88 -0.42 8.28
N SER A 640 -24.60 -0.14 8.02
CA SER A 640 -23.52 -0.18 9.03
C SER A 640 -23.17 1.15 9.73
N GLY A 641 -23.73 2.29 9.33
CA GLY A 641 -23.47 3.56 10.04
C GLY A 641 -24.40 4.68 9.58
N GLN A 642 -24.78 5.57 10.51
CA GLN A 642 -25.31 6.89 10.17
C GLN A 642 -24.15 7.73 9.59
N PRO A 643 -24.33 8.52 8.52
CA PRO A 643 -23.34 9.53 8.13
C PRO A 643 -23.09 10.45 9.33
N GLY A 644 -21.85 10.51 9.81
CA GLY A 644 -21.50 11.23 11.02
C GLY A 644 -21.73 12.73 10.91
N THR A 645 -22.05 13.36 12.04
CA THR A 645 -22.08 14.83 12.23
C THR A 645 -20.70 15.43 12.46
N ASP A 646 -19.63 14.64 12.33
CA ASP A 646 -18.26 15.05 12.60
C ASP A 646 -17.63 15.68 11.35
N ALA A 647 -16.76 16.67 11.58
CA ALA A 647 -16.07 17.36 10.52
C ALA A 647 -15.04 16.44 9.85
N PRO A 648 -14.95 16.43 8.51
CA PRO A 648 -13.94 15.67 7.80
C PRO A 648 -12.56 16.28 7.98
N ASP A 649 -11.54 15.43 7.88
CA ASP A 649 -10.14 15.82 7.70
C ASP A 649 -9.97 16.44 6.31
N ILE A 650 -9.23 17.55 6.20
CA ILE A 650 -9.01 18.26 4.95
C ILE A 650 -7.65 17.86 4.37
N SER A 651 -7.67 17.30 3.16
CA SER A 651 -6.46 16.82 2.48
C SER A 651 -5.43 17.94 2.27
N LEU A 652 -4.33 17.90 3.04
CA LEU A 652 -3.18 18.79 2.82
C LEU A 652 -2.66 18.71 1.38
N ALA A 653 -2.69 17.54 0.75
CA ALA A 653 -2.23 17.37 -0.63
C ALA A 653 -3.05 18.22 -1.61
N ASP A 654 -4.38 18.26 -1.43
CA ASP A 654 -5.28 19.04 -2.29
C ASP A 654 -5.20 20.54 -1.99
N VAL A 655 -5.10 20.91 -0.71
CA VAL A 655 -4.79 22.30 -0.32
C VAL A 655 -3.48 22.77 -0.96
N LYS A 656 -2.43 21.94 -0.96
CA LYS A 656 -1.14 22.25 -1.60
C LYS A 656 -1.24 22.28 -3.12
N ALA A 657 -2.10 21.48 -3.74
CA ALA A 657 -2.36 21.55 -5.18
C ALA A 657 -3.00 22.90 -5.57
N HIS A 658 -3.95 23.41 -4.77
CA HIS A 658 -4.51 24.75 -4.95
C HIS A 658 -3.46 25.86 -4.76
N LEU A 659 -2.63 25.76 -3.72
CA LEU A 659 -1.50 26.67 -3.46
C LEU A 659 -0.52 26.72 -4.65
N GLN A 660 -0.13 25.55 -5.17
CA GLN A 660 0.75 25.44 -6.33
C GLN A 660 0.11 26.03 -7.59
N GLN A 661 -1.22 25.90 -7.75
CA GLN A 661 -1.93 26.53 -8.84
C GLN A 661 -1.91 28.06 -8.73
N PHE A 662 -2.12 28.63 -7.54
CA PHE A 662 -2.00 30.07 -7.34
C PHE A 662 -0.57 30.58 -7.58
N GLN A 663 0.45 29.84 -7.16
CA GLN A 663 1.85 30.13 -7.48
C GLN A 663 2.11 30.16 -9.00
N SER A 664 1.54 29.20 -9.73
CA SER A 664 1.67 29.10 -11.18
C SER A 664 0.93 30.23 -11.90
N ILE A 665 -0.24 30.61 -11.40
CA ILE A 665 -1.00 31.78 -11.86
C ILE A 665 -0.18 33.05 -11.65
N ALA A 666 0.41 33.25 -10.47
CA ALA A 666 1.26 34.41 -10.20
C ALA A 666 2.44 34.46 -11.18
N ALA A 667 3.19 33.35 -11.32
CA ALA A 667 4.35 33.26 -12.20
C ALA A 667 4.01 33.58 -13.66
N SER A 668 2.87 33.10 -14.14
CA SER A 668 2.40 33.32 -15.52
C SER A 668 1.89 34.75 -15.76
N ASN A 669 1.70 35.55 -14.71
CA ASN A 669 1.06 36.86 -14.78
C ASN A 669 1.89 37.97 -14.12
N GLY A 670 3.22 37.94 -14.34
CA GLY A 670 4.13 38.99 -13.84
C GLY A 670 4.57 38.79 -12.38
N GLY A 671 4.49 37.55 -11.89
CA GLY A 671 4.99 37.14 -10.57
C GLY A 671 4.06 37.47 -9.40
N ASN A 672 2.84 37.97 -9.65
CA ASN A 672 1.93 38.40 -8.59
C ASN A 672 0.45 38.19 -8.96
N ARG A 673 -0.43 38.35 -7.95
CA ARG A 673 -1.90 38.23 -8.08
C ARG A 673 -2.61 39.48 -7.59
N ARG A 674 -2.01 40.66 -7.80
CA ARG A 674 -2.59 41.94 -7.38
C ARG A 674 -3.99 42.14 -7.96
N ALA A 675 -4.91 42.69 -7.16
CA ALA A 675 -6.34 42.81 -7.45
C ALA A 675 -6.68 43.39 -8.84
N THR A 676 -5.86 44.31 -9.34
CA THR A 676 -6.02 44.99 -10.64
C THR A 676 -5.39 44.24 -11.83
N GLY A 677 -4.71 43.13 -11.57
CA GLY A 677 -3.86 42.43 -12.52
C GLY A 677 -4.51 41.19 -13.14
N PRO A 678 -3.91 40.68 -14.24
CA PRO A 678 -4.36 39.45 -14.89
C PRO A 678 -4.18 38.22 -14.00
N GLY A 679 -3.21 38.23 -13.06
CA GLY A 679 -3.03 37.16 -12.07
C GLY A 679 -4.25 36.98 -11.17
N TYR A 680 -4.84 38.09 -10.67
CA TYR A 680 -6.08 38.04 -9.90
C TYR A 680 -7.25 37.51 -10.73
N THR A 681 -7.40 38.01 -11.96
CA THR A 681 -8.46 37.56 -12.88
C THR A 681 -8.39 36.05 -13.15
N ALA A 682 -7.18 35.51 -13.31
CA ALA A 682 -6.93 34.09 -13.46
C ALA A 682 -7.24 33.31 -12.17
N SER A 683 -6.90 33.85 -10.99
CA SER A 683 -7.28 33.27 -9.69
C SER A 683 -8.80 33.20 -9.51
N VAL A 684 -9.55 34.27 -9.80
CA VAL A 684 -11.02 34.27 -9.74
C VAL A 684 -11.60 33.18 -10.65
N SER A 685 -11.10 33.09 -11.88
CA SER A 685 -11.59 32.10 -12.85
C SER A 685 -11.29 30.67 -12.43
N TYR A 686 -10.15 30.44 -11.76
CA TYR A 686 -9.80 29.14 -11.21
C TYR A 686 -10.75 28.71 -10.09
N VAL A 687 -10.94 29.56 -9.08
CA VAL A 687 -11.81 29.24 -7.93
C VAL A 687 -13.26 29.09 -8.37
N GLU A 688 -13.76 29.98 -9.24
CA GLU A 688 -15.11 29.87 -9.80
C GLU A 688 -15.34 28.56 -10.53
N GLY A 689 -14.39 28.15 -11.39
CA GLY A 689 -14.50 26.92 -12.15
C GLY A 689 -14.65 25.70 -11.25
N ARG A 690 -13.83 25.63 -10.19
CA ARG A 690 -13.88 24.55 -9.19
C ARG A 690 -15.21 24.53 -8.43
N LEU A 691 -15.67 25.69 -7.94
CA LEU A 691 -16.90 25.79 -7.15
C LEU A 691 -18.16 25.51 -7.99
N ARG A 692 -18.24 26.03 -9.22
CA ARG A 692 -19.36 25.71 -10.12
C ARG A 692 -19.41 24.23 -10.46
N ALA A 693 -18.26 23.60 -10.69
CA ALA A 693 -18.18 22.16 -10.92
C ALA A 693 -18.65 21.35 -9.69
N ALA A 694 -18.40 21.86 -8.47
CA ALA A 694 -18.88 21.30 -7.21
C ALA A 694 -20.37 21.60 -6.92
N GLY A 695 -21.08 22.34 -7.80
CA GLY A 695 -22.51 22.60 -7.66
C GLY A 695 -22.86 23.85 -6.84
N TYR A 696 -21.89 24.71 -6.54
CA TYR A 696 -22.15 26.00 -5.90
C TYR A 696 -22.83 26.99 -6.84
N THR A 697 -23.71 27.82 -6.28
CA THR A 697 -24.18 29.02 -6.96
C THR A 697 -23.14 30.12 -6.78
N VAL A 698 -22.35 30.39 -7.83
CA VAL A 698 -21.25 31.34 -7.78
C VAL A 698 -21.61 32.67 -8.43
N THR A 699 -21.28 33.78 -7.78
CA THR A 699 -21.51 35.16 -8.23
C THR A 699 -20.19 35.94 -8.23
N ARG A 700 -19.83 36.52 -9.39
CA ARG A 700 -18.78 37.55 -9.47
C ARG A 700 -19.41 38.91 -9.14
N GLN A 701 -19.16 39.43 -7.95
CA GLN A 701 -19.63 40.76 -7.55
C GLN A 701 -18.58 41.81 -7.91
N THR A 702 -18.87 42.62 -8.92
CA THR A 702 -17.99 43.75 -9.30
C THR A 702 -18.01 44.81 -8.22
N CYS A 703 -16.84 45.26 -7.75
CA CYS A 703 -16.74 46.35 -6.79
C CYS A 703 -16.96 47.69 -7.50
N THR A 704 -18.11 48.33 -7.29
CA THR A 704 -18.50 49.55 -8.01
C THR A 704 -18.08 50.85 -7.31
N SER A 705 -17.59 50.77 -6.07
CA SER A 705 -17.13 51.93 -5.28
C SER A 705 -16.20 51.48 -4.17
N GLY A 706 -15.21 52.29 -3.80
CA GLY A 706 -14.26 52.00 -2.72
C GLY A 706 -13.00 51.27 -3.19
N CYS A 707 -13.13 50.29 -4.09
CA CYS A 707 -11.96 49.56 -4.59
C CYS A 707 -11.09 50.36 -5.56
N THR A 708 -9.82 49.97 -5.64
CA THR A 708 -8.85 50.48 -6.62
C THR A 708 -9.40 50.36 -8.04
N GLY A 709 -9.26 51.41 -8.85
CA GLY A 709 -9.69 51.41 -10.24
C GLY A 709 -9.09 50.25 -11.04
N GLY A 710 -9.95 49.40 -11.59
CA GLY A 710 -9.56 48.19 -12.34
C GLY A 710 -9.43 46.92 -11.50
N ALA A 711 -9.73 46.96 -10.19
CA ALA A 711 -9.77 45.76 -9.38
C ALA A 711 -10.80 44.75 -9.92
N GLY A 712 -10.47 43.46 -9.82
CA GLY A 712 -11.37 42.38 -10.19
C GLY A 712 -12.58 42.26 -9.24
N PRO A 713 -13.49 41.31 -9.51
CA PRO A 713 -14.68 41.13 -8.68
C PRO A 713 -14.40 40.31 -7.43
N ASN A 714 -15.17 40.54 -6.36
CA ASN A 714 -15.34 39.53 -5.31
C ASN A 714 -15.98 38.27 -5.92
N LEU A 715 -15.68 37.11 -5.36
CA LEU A 715 -16.31 35.85 -5.74
C LEU A 715 -17.10 35.27 -4.56
N ILE A 716 -18.41 35.21 -4.69
CA ILE A 716 -19.32 34.70 -3.64
C ILE A 716 -19.89 33.36 -4.10
N ALA A 717 -19.86 32.34 -3.25
CA ALA A 717 -20.33 31.00 -3.57
C ALA A 717 -21.30 30.48 -2.49
N ASP A 718 -22.54 30.23 -2.88
CA ASP A 718 -23.59 29.69 -2.02
C ASP A 718 -23.77 28.19 -2.24
N TRP A 719 -23.73 27.42 -1.14
CA TRP A 719 -24.07 26.00 -1.16
C TRP A 719 -25.60 25.83 -1.26
N PRO A 720 -26.16 25.00 -2.16
CA PRO A 720 -27.61 24.89 -2.35
C PRO A 720 -28.43 24.28 -1.19
N GLY A 721 -27.84 24.02 -0.01
CA GLY A 721 -28.50 23.41 1.14
C GLY A 721 -28.43 24.26 2.42
N GLY A 722 -29.45 24.09 3.29
CA GLY A 722 -29.58 24.77 4.59
C GLY A 722 -30.61 25.90 4.58
N ASP A 723 -30.94 26.46 5.75
CA ASP A 723 -31.87 27.59 5.85
C ASP A 723 -31.19 28.89 5.37
N PRO A 724 -31.62 29.50 4.26
CA PRO A 724 -31.01 30.72 3.72
C PRO A 724 -31.18 31.95 4.64
N ASN A 725 -31.97 31.87 5.70
CA ASN A 725 -32.08 32.92 6.73
C ASN A 725 -31.11 32.72 7.90
N GLN A 726 -30.35 31.62 7.90
CA GLN A 726 -29.32 31.29 8.87
C GLN A 726 -28.04 31.00 8.10
N VAL A 727 -27.22 32.01 7.85
CA VAL A 727 -26.01 31.89 7.02
C VAL A 727 -24.77 31.80 7.91
N VAL A 728 -23.99 30.73 7.74
CA VAL A 728 -22.60 30.65 8.20
C VAL A 728 -21.74 31.03 7.00
N MET A 729 -21.00 32.13 7.13
CA MET A 729 -20.18 32.65 6.06
C MET A 729 -18.70 32.44 6.37
N ALA A 730 -17.90 32.12 5.37
CA ALA A 730 -16.47 31.99 5.50
C ALA A 730 -15.76 32.69 4.33
N GLY A 731 -14.63 33.34 4.59
CA GLY A 731 -13.93 34.10 3.55
C GLY A 731 -12.42 34.20 3.72
N ALA A 732 -11.76 34.51 2.61
CA ALA A 732 -10.34 34.80 2.50
C ALA A 732 -10.15 35.79 1.35
N HIS A 733 -9.22 36.75 1.41
CA HIS A 733 -8.92 37.52 0.20
C HIS A 733 -8.12 36.68 -0.80
N LEU A 734 -8.34 36.98 -2.07
CA LEU A 734 -7.75 36.26 -3.19
C LEU A 734 -6.65 37.06 -3.87
N ASP A 735 -6.55 38.36 -3.65
CA ASP A 735 -5.44 39.15 -4.16
C ASP A 735 -4.17 38.97 -3.34
N GLY A 736 -3.07 39.50 -3.85
CA GLY A 736 -1.82 39.71 -3.12
C GLY A 736 -1.20 41.03 -3.52
N VAL A 737 0.06 41.27 -3.15
CA VAL A 737 0.77 42.51 -3.48
C VAL A 737 1.56 42.43 -4.80
N ALA A 738 1.92 43.58 -5.37
CA ALA A 738 2.78 43.62 -6.56
C ALA A 738 4.20 43.08 -6.33
N ALA A 739 4.65 43.03 -5.06
CA ALA A 739 6.01 42.68 -4.70
C ALA A 739 6.32 41.16 -4.80
N GLY A 740 5.30 40.30 -4.87
CA GLY A 740 5.50 38.85 -4.86
C GLY A 740 4.24 38.05 -5.19
N PRO A 741 4.35 36.71 -5.15
CA PRO A 741 3.26 35.83 -5.56
C PRO A 741 2.09 35.79 -4.55
N GLY A 742 2.33 36.19 -3.30
CA GLY A 742 1.33 36.21 -2.23
C GLY A 742 0.85 34.80 -1.90
N VAL A 743 1.78 33.88 -1.65
CA VAL A 743 1.44 32.47 -1.41
C VAL A 743 0.92 32.28 0.01
N ASN A 744 1.66 32.70 1.02
CA ASN A 744 1.13 32.69 2.37
C ASN A 744 0.05 33.76 2.54
N ASP A 745 0.26 34.95 1.95
CA ASP A 745 -0.68 36.09 1.97
C ASP A 745 -1.26 36.41 0.57
N ASN A 746 -2.41 35.85 0.18
CA ASN A 746 -3.22 34.90 0.93
C ASN A 746 -3.72 33.70 0.10
N ALA A 747 -2.84 33.14 -0.73
CA ALA A 747 -3.16 31.88 -1.40
C ALA A 747 -3.36 30.73 -0.40
N SER A 748 -2.73 30.77 0.79
CA SER A 748 -2.87 29.76 1.84
C SER A 748 -4.30 29.67 2.37
N GLY A 749 -4.88 30.80 2.81
CA GLY A 749 -6.26 30.87 3.30
C GLY A 749 -7.27 30.61 2.19
N SER A 750 -7.03 31.18 1.01
CA SER A 750 -7.85 30.93 -0.18
C SER A 750 -7.89 29.45 -0.60
N SER A 751 -6.77 28.73 -0.46
CA SER A 751 -6.65 27.30 -0.82
C SER A 751 -7.32 26.40 0.21
N ALA A 752 -7.08 26.66 1.50
CA ALA A 752 -7.72 25.93 2.58
C ALA A 752 -9.26 26.08 2.49
N LEU A 753 -9.73 27.30 2.28
CA LEU A 753 -11.17 27.56 2.17
C LEU A 753 -11.81 26.94 0.92
N LEU A 754 -11.07 26.92 -0.21
CA LEU A 754 -11.54 26.27 -1.42
C LEU A 754 -11.69 24.76 -1.19
N GLU A 755 -10.71 24.12 -0.58
CA GLU A 755 -10.77 22.68 -0.32
C GLU A 755 -11.89 22.32 0.67
N VAL A 756 -12.10 23.13 1.70
CA VAL A 756 -13.24 22.96 2.62
C VAL A 756 -14.58 23.04 1.88
N ALA A 757 -14.72 23.96 0.92
CA ALA A 757 -15.92 24.07 0.09
C ALA A 757 -16.09 22.84 -0.82
N LEU A 758 -15.03 22.38 -1.47
CA LEU A 758 -15.07 21.18 -2.32
C LEU A 758 -15.42 19.93 -1.49
N THR A 759 -14.83 19.80 -0.30
CA THR A 759 -15.13 18.72 0.66
C THR A 759 -16.58 18.80 1.15
N LEU A 760 -17.12 19.99 1.43
CA LEU A 760 -18.53 20.14 1.84
C LEU A 760 -19.48 19.66 0.73
N ALA A 761 -19.18 20.02 -0.52
CA ALA A 761 -19.97 19.57 -1.66
C ALA A 761 -19.88 18.06 -1.89
N GLU A 762 -18.71 17.47 -1.65
CA GLU A 762 -18.50 16.03 -1.75
C GLU A 762 -19.26 15.27 -0.66
N LYS A 763 -19.04 15.63 0.62
CA LYS A 763 -19.70 14.99 1.76
C LYS A 763 -21.20 15.24 1.77
N ASN A 764 -21.65 16.34 1.16
CA ASN A 764 -23.05 16.75 1.02
C ASN A 764 -23.88 16.47 2.30
N PRO A 765 -23.43 16.93 3.47
CA PRO A 765 -24.10 16.61 4.71
C PRO A 765 -25.46 17.30 4.77
N SER A 766 -26.35 16.81 5.65
CA SER A 766 -27.58 17.52 5.94
C SER A 766 -27.24 18.87 6.59
N MET A 767 -27.72 19.96 6.00
CA MET A 767 -27.38 21.31 6.41
C MET A 767 -28.45 21.86 7.35
N ALA A 768 -28.06 22.22 8.58
CA ALA A 768 -28.90 22.95 9.51
C ALA A 768 -28.95 24.46 9.19
N LYS A 769 -27.85 25.00 8.65
CA LYS A 769 -27.70 26.40 8.24
C LYS A 769 -27.11 26.47 6.84
N HIS A 770 -27.44 27.54 6.13
CA HIS A 770 -26.87 27.80 4.81
C HIS A 770 -25.39 28.18 4.93
N VAL A 771 -24.54 27.66 4.05
CA VAL A 771 -23.11 28.01 4.02
C VAL A 771 -22.80 28.86 2.80
N ARG A 772 -22.10 29.97 3.03
CA ARG A 772 -21.62 30.89 2.00
C ARG A 772 -20.11 31.06 2.09
N PHE A 773 -19.42 30.88 0.98
CA PHE A 773 -17.99 31.15 0.86
C PHE A 773 -17.77 32.46 0.09
N ALA A 774 -16.69 33.17 0.40
CA ALA A 774 -16.31 34.39 -0.30
C ALA A 774 -14.79 34.51 -0.48
N TRP A 775 -14.41 34.97 -1.67
CA TRP A 775 -13.05 35.38 -1.99
C TRP A 775 -13.03 36.86 -2.31
N TRP A 776 -12.34 37.64 -1.48
CA TRP A 776 -12.36 39.10 -1.55
C TRP A 776 -11.33 39.65 -2.52
N THR A 777 -11.65 40.79 -3.12
CA THR A 777 -10.72 41.60 -3.92
C THR A 777 -10.18 42.76 -3.10
N ASP A 778 -8.99 43.23 -3.46
CA ASP A 778 -8.47 44.54 -3.05
C ASP A 778 -8.39 44.70 -1.52
N GLU A 779 -8.18 43.58 -0.81
CA GLU A 779 -7.96 43.54 0.64
C GLU A 779 -6.67 44.27 0.97
N GLU A 780 -5.62 43.95 0.20
CA GLU A 780 -4.25 44.43 0.36
C GLU A 780 -4.12 45.95 0.11
N GLN A 781 -5.22 46.57 -0.32
CA GLN A 781 -5.34 48.00 -0.62
C GLN A 781 -6.33 48.70 0.33
N GLY A 782 -6.90 48.00 1.31
CA GLY A 782 -7.74 48.58 2.36
C GLY A 782 -9.05 47.85 2.68
N LEU A 783 -9.11 46.52 2.56
CA LEU A 783 -10.34 45.72 2.81
C LEU A 783 -11.51 46.06 1.88
N ASN A 784 -11.22 46.68 0.72
CA ASN A 784 -12.23 47.38 -0.07
C ASN A 784 -13.31 46.43 -0.61
N GLY A 785 -12.94 45.20 -0.97
CA GLY A 785 -13.87 44.19 -1.46
C GLY A 785 -14.88 43.72 -0.41
N SER A 786 -14.41 43.35 0.78
CA SER A 786 -15.28 42.91 1.88
C SER A 786 -16.13 44.06 2.44
N GLU A 787 -15.56 45.27 2.55
CA GLU A 787 -16.31 46.47 2.93
C GLU A 787 -17.42 46.78 1.91
N PHE A 788 -17.12 46.72 0.62
CA PHE A 788 -18.12 46.90 -0.43
C PHE A 788 -19.27 45.88 -0.31
N TYR A 789 -18.95 44.60 -0.11
CA TYR A 789 -19.98 43.56 0.04
C TYR A 789 -20.89 43.82 1.24
N VAL A 790 -20.31 44.10 2.42
CA VAL A 790 -21.09 44.37 3.64
C VAL A 790 -21.98 45.58 3.44
N ASN A 791 -21.49 46.64 2.79
CA ASN A 791 -22.27 47.83 2.47
C ASN A 791 -23.39 47.58 1.46
N ALA A 792 -23.20 46.68 0.50
CA ALA A 792 -24.16 46.38 -0.56
C ALA A 792 -25.36 45.52 -0.11
N ILE A 793 -25.19 44.58 0.83
CA ILE A 793 -26.24 43.59 1.16
C ILE A 793 -27.36 44.14 2.07
N GLY A 794 -27.23 45.32 2.66
CA GLY A 794 -28.25 45.96 3.51
C GLY A 794 -28.51 45.25 4.86
N ALA A 795 -29.24 45.91 5.77
CA ALA A 795 -29.39 45.44 7.16
C ALA A 795 -30.11 44.07 7.28
N THR A 796 -31.09 43.81 6.43
CA THR A 796 -31.85 42.55 6.45
C THR A 796 -30.98 41.35 6.10
N GLU A 797 -30.18 41.41 5.02
CA GLU A 797 -29.31 40.29 4.65
C GLU A 797 -28.14 40.13 5.64
N ARG A 798 -27.59 41.23 6.17
CA ARG A 798 -26.59 41.17 7.26
C ARG A 798 -27.11 40.38 8.44
N SER A 799 -28.37 40.58 8.84
CA SER A 799 -28.97 39.87 9.97
C SER A 799 -29.09 38.35 9.76
N LYS A 800 -29.05 37.87 8.51
CA LYS A 800 -29.05 36.43 8.19
C LYS A 800 -27.69 35.78 8.47
N ILE A 801 -26.59 36.54 8.40
CA ILE A 801 -25.24 36.04 8.66
C ILE A 801 -25.04 35.90 10.17
N LYS A 802 -24.96 34.66 10.65
CA LYS A 802 -24.88 34.33 12.08
C LYS A 802 -23.43 34.24 12.57
N ALA A 803 -22.51 33.93 11.67
CA ALA A 803 -21.08 33.96 11.90
C ALA A 803 -20.36 34.20 10.57
N TYR A 804 -19.28 34.98 10.61
CA TYR A 804 -18.31 35.12 9.54
C TYR A 804 -16.93 34.64 10.00
N HIS A 805 -16.37 33.61 9.36
CA HIS A 805 -15.03 33.09 9.64
C HIS A 805 -14.04 33.52 8.58
N ASN A 806 -12.95 34.17 8.99
CA ASN A 806 -11.93 34.68 8.08
C ASN A 806 -10.64 33.86 8.13
N TYR A 807 -10.06 33.58 6.97
CA TYR A 807 -8.84 32.79 6.82
C TYR A 807 -7.80 33.61 6.09
N ASP A 808 -6.93 34.23 6.87
CA ASP A 808 -5.92 35.18 6.40
C ASP A 808 -4.56 34.79 6.96
N MET A 809 -3.66 34.42 6.04
CA MET A 809 -2.33 33.87 6.31
C MET A 809 -2.35 32.67 7.26
N VAL A 810 -2.70 31.50 6.73
CA VAL A 810 -2.88 30.28 7.54
C VAL A 810 -1.73 29.28 7.39
N GLY A 811 -0.65 29.63 6.69
CA GLY A 811 0.46 28.73 6.37
C GLY A 811 1.85 29.19 6.82
N SER A 812 1.96 30.20 7.69
CA SER A 812 3.22 30.89 7.96
C SER A 812 4.37 29.97 8.38
N PRO A 813 5.60 30.16 7.84
CA PRO A 813 6.71 29.23 7.97
C PRO A 813 7.18 29.04 9.42
N ASN A 814 7.13 30.11 10.22
CA ASN A 814 7.38 30.11 11.65
C ASN A 814 6.07 30.36 12.43
N GLY A 815 4.95 29.82 11.96
CA GLY A 815 3.60 30.16 12.39
C GLY A 815 3.26 29.85 13.86
N GLY A 816 2.24 30.53 14.36
CA GLY A 816 1.55 30.25 15.62
C GLY A 816 0.12 29.77 15.40
N TYR A 817 -0.63 29.55 16.49
CA TYR A 817 -2.06 29.20 16.41
C TYR A 817 -2.89 30.35 16.97
N PHE A 818 -3.34 31.23 16.09
CA PHE A 818 -4.15 32.38 16.46
C PHE A 818 -5.61 32.21 16.04
N ILE A 819 -6.51 32.76 16.85
CA ILE A 819 -7.94 32.84 16.55
C ILE A 819 -8.37 34.32 16.63
N ASN A 820 -9.12 34.77 15.63
CA ASN A 820 -9.69 36.11 15.62
C ASN A 820 -10.88 36.18 16.57
N ASN A 821 -10.93 37.19 17.44
CA ASN A 821 -11.99 37.41 18.43
C ASN A 821 -12.27 36.15 19.28
N ILE A 822 -11.22 35.56 19.85
CA ILE A 822 -11.18 34.22 20.47
C ILE A 822 -12.19 34.00 21.60
N THR A 823 -12.68 35.07 22.22
CA THR A 823 -13.64 35.04 23.32
C THR A 823 -15.10 35.05 22.86
N THR A 824 -15.35 35.17 21.56
CA THR A 824 -16.71 35.25 21.01
C THR A 824 -17.34 33.87 20.79
N PRO A 825 -18.68 33.76 20.76
CA PRO A 825 -19.35 32.51 20.39
C PRO A 825 -18.97 31.99 18.99
N ALA A 826 -18.66 32.89 18.06
CA ALA A 826 -18.21 32.52 16.72
C ALA A 826 -16.85 31.78 16.76
N ALA A 827 -15.99 32.08 17.74
CA ALA A 827 -14.67 31.47 17.90
C ALA A 827 -14.69 30.11 18.63
N ALA A 828 -15.78 29.78 19.34
CA ALA A 828 -15.82 28.62 20.23
C ALA A 828 -15.47 27.29 19.53
N PRO A 829 -15.98 26.97 18.32
CA PRO A 829 -15.60 25.74 17.62
C PRO A 829 -14.12 25.68 17.23
N LEU A 830 -13.54 26.80 16.79
CA LEU A 830 -12.13 26.88 16.40
C LEU A 830 -11.21 26.72 17.62
N LYS A 831 -11.61 27.31 18.75
CA LYS A 831 -10.89 27.17 20.02
C LYS A 831 -10.95 25.73 20.53
N GLU A 832 -12.12 25.12 20.47
CA GLU A 832 -12.31 23.71 20.82
C GLU A 832 -11.37 22.81 20.01
N PHE A 833 -11.28 23.01 18.69
CA PHE A 833 -10.40 22.24 17.81
C PHE A 833 -8.94 22.31 18.26
N TYR A 834 -8.38 23.51 18.43
CA TYR A 834 -6.97 23.65 18.85
C TYR A 834 -6.72 23.22 20.30
N ASP A 835 -7.70 23.35 21.19
CA ASP A 835 -7.58 22.85 22.57
C ASP A 835 -7.52 21.32 22.63
N ARG A 836 -8.30 20.62 21.78
CA ARG A 836 -8.23 19.14 21.65
C ARG A 836 -6.85 18.67 21.20
N LEU A 837 -6.16 19.47 20.40
CA LEU A 837 -4.78 19.23 19.98
C LEU A 837 -3.73 19.69 21.01
N ASN A 838 -4.18 20.21 22.16
CA ASN A 838 -3.33 20.79 23.23
C ASN A 838 -2.40 21.91 22.73
N LEU A 839 -2.83 22.65 21.70
CA LEU A 839 -2.06 23.75 21.10
C LEU A 839 -2.29 25.08 21.83
N ARG A 840 -3.42 25.23 22.54
CA ARG A 840 -3.76 26.42 23.36
C ARG A 840 -3.68 27.71 22.52
N PRO A 841 -4.64 28.01 21.65
CA PRO A 841 -4.56 29.16 20.74
C PRO A 841 -4.52 30.51 21.49
N GLU A 842 -4.04 31.57 20.81
CA GLU A 842 -4.04 32.96 21.31
C GLU A 842 -4.91 33.86 20.43
N GLU A 843 -5.30 35.03 20.95
CA GLU A 843 -5.98 36.06 20.14
C GLU A 843 -5.06 36.56 19.02
N ASN A 844 -5.60 36.68 17.80
CA ASN A 844 -4.88 37.27 16.68
C ASN A 844 -4.81 38.80 16.82
N THR A 845 -3.79 39.29 17.50
CA THR A 845 -3.59 40.74 17.69
C THR A 845 -3.01 41.43 16.46
N GLU A 846 -2.23 40.72 15.62
CA GLU A 846 -1.58 41.30 14.44
C GLU A 846 -2.56 41.59 13.30
N GLY A 847 -3.54 40.70 13.09
CA GLY A 847 -4.61 40.87 12.09
C GLY A 847 -5.77 41.76 12.53
N ALA A 848 -5.80 42.22 13.79
CA ALA A 848 -6.92 42.98 14.33
C ALA A 848 -7.16 44.29 13.55
N ASN A 849 -8.36 44.45 12.98
CA ASN A 849 -8.76 45.57 12.11
C ASN A 849 -8.01 45.67 10.77
N ARG A 850 -7.28 44.62 10.37
CA ARG A 850 -6.45 44.60 9.15
C ARG A 850 -6.76 43.42 8.25
N SER A 851 -7.94 42.83 8.41
CA SER A 851 -8.35 41.63 7.69
C SER A 851 -9.85 41.69 7.42
N ASP A 852 -10.34 40.91 6.46
CA ASP A 852 -11.72 41.00 5.95
C ASP A 852 -12.81 40.71 7.00
N ASP A 853 -12.48 40.26 8.21
CA ASP A 853 -13.45 40.17 9.31
C ASP A 853 -13.84 41.54 9.89
N ALA A 854 -13.00 42.57 9.72
CA ALA A 854 -13.24 43.88 10.30
C ALA A 854 -14.50 44.59 9.77
N PRO A 855 -14.78 44.65 8.44
CA PRO A 855 -16.01 45.25 7.93
C PRO A 855 -17.28 44.54 8.42
N PHE A 856 -17.25 43.21 8.55
CA PHE A 856 -18.36 42.41 9.08
C PHE A 856 -18.59 42.72 10.56
N ARG A 857 -17.52 42.74 11.37
CA ARG A 857 -17.59 43.08 12.80
C ARG A 857 -18.12 44.50 13.02
N ASN A 858 -17.65 45.47 12.23
CA ASN A 858 -18.09 46.87 12.29
C ASN A 858 -19.59 47.01 11.94
N ALA A 859 -20.13 46.09 11.13
CA ALA A 859 -21.55 46.01 10.81
C ALA A 859 -22.38 45.19 11.82
N GLY A 860 -21.78 44.72 12.92
CA GLY A 860 -22.43 43.97 13.99
C GLY A 860 -22.61 42.47 13.72
N ILE A 861 -21.95 41.92 12.70
CA ILE A 861 -21.95 40.48 12.41
C ILE A 861 -20.90 39.81 13.30
N PRO A 862 -21.21 38.73 14.03
CA PRO A 862 -20.22 37.99 14.81
C PRO A 862 -19.12 37.42 13.90
N THR A 863 -17.86 37.70 14.22
CA THR A 863 -16.72 37.24 13.41
C THR A 863 -15.71 36.43 14.20
N SER A 864 -15.05 35.50 13.51
CA SER A 864 -13.86 34.80 13.99
C SER A 864 -13.02 34.33 12.80
N GLY A 865 -12.10 33.40 12.99
CA GLY A 865 -11.15 32.98 11.98
C GLY A 865 -9.89 32.40 12.61
N VAL A 866 -9.04 31.76 11.82
CA VAL A 866 -7.71 31.31 12.26
C VAL A 866 -6.63 32.00 11.44
N ALA A 867 -5.48 32.23 12.07
CA ALA A 867 -4.30 32.81 11.43
C ALA A 867 -3.02 32.20 12.00
N ALA A 868 -1.95 32.22 11.21
CA ALA A 868 -0.63 31.72 11.57
C ALA A 868 0.36 32.84 11.95
N GLY A 869 -0.04 34.10 11.84
CA GLY A 869 0.79 35.30 12.10
C GLY A 869 1.55 35.77 10.86
N ALA A 870 1.95 37.02 10.83
CA ALA A 870 2.57 37.68 9.68
C ALA A 870 3.98 38.23 10.03
N SER A 871 4.18 39.53 9.94
CA SER A 871 5.46 40.21 10.18
C SER A 871 5.90 40.25 11.65
N ALA A 872 5.00 40.02 12.60
CA ALA A 872 5.29 40.08 14.04
C ALA A 872 6.29 39.01 14.47
N VAL A 873 7.08 39.33 15.50
CA VAL A 873 8.16 38.46 15.98
C VAL A 873 7.63 37.45 17.00
N LYS A 874 7.89 36.16 16.75
CA LYS A 874 7.56 35.07 17.67
C LYS A 874 8.36 35.21 18.97
N THR A 875 7.66 35.28 20.10
CA THR A 875 8.28 35.37 21.42
C THR A 875 8.85 34.01 21.88
N SER A 876 9.75 34.01 22.86
CA SER A 876 10.28 32.77 23.44
C SER A 876 9.20 31.90 24.09
N ALA A 877 8.17 32.53 24.68
CA ALA A 877 7.03 31.80 25.26
C ALA A 877 6.22 31.08 24.18
N GLN A 878 5.94 31.75 23.06
CA GLN A 878 5.24 31.14 21.94
C GLN A 878 6.09 30.07 21.23
N ALA A 879 7.40 30.25 21.10
CA ALA A 879 8.28 29.21 20.57
C ALA A 879 8.34 27.96 21.47
N ALA A 880 8.35 28.13 22.79
CA ALA A 880 8.26 27.00 23.72
C ALA A 880 6.89 26.30 23.64
N LYS A 881 5.83 27.04 23.30
CA LYS A 881 4.45 26.56 23.24
C LYS A 881 4.10 25.86 21.93
N TRP A 882 4.56 26.38 20.79
CA TRP A 882 4.17 25.94 19.45
C TRP A 882 5.33 25.47 18.58
N GLY A 883 6.57 25.56 19.08
CA GLY A 883 7.78 25.34 18.30
C GLY A 883 8.16 26.54 17.42
N GLY A 884 9.14 26.33 16.55
CA GLY A 884 9.72 27.37 15.70
C GLY A 884 10.84 28.16 16.38
N THR A 885 11.20 29.30 15.80
CA THR A 885 12.36 30.10 16.23
C THR A 885 11.91 31.38 16.90
N ALA A 886 12.25 31.54 18.19
CA ALA A 886 12.04 32.78 18.92
C ALA A 886 12.91 33.91 18.34
N GLY A 887 12.41 35.14 18.35
CA GLY A 887 13.12 36.31 17.83
C GLY A 887 13.13 36.41 16.29
N ARG A 888 12.37 35.55 15.59
CA ARG A 888 12.11 35.64 14.15
C ARG A 888 10.63 35.95 13.89
N ALA A 889 10.34 36.61 12.77
CA ALA A 889 8.97 36.85 12.32
C ALA A 889 8.21 35.52 12.14
N TYR A 890 6.87 35.54 12.23
CA TYR A 890 6.04 34.38 11.85
C TYR A 890 6.19 34.09 10.35
N ASP A 891 6.22 35.14 9.54
CA ASP A 891 6.53 35.13 8.12
C ASP A 891 7.53 36.25 7.78
N SER A 892 8.77 35.87 7.50
CA SER A 892 9.82 36.82 7.08
C SER A 892 9.70 37.27 5.63
N CYS A 893 8.86 36.60 4.84
CA CYS A 893 8.60 36.90 3.43
C CYS A 893 7.27 37.61 3.21
N TYR A 894 6.59 38.06 4.29
CA TYR A 894 5.38 38.87 4.20
C TYR A 894 5.57 40.04 3.22
N HIS A 895 4.67 40.13 2.23
CA HIS A 895 4.71 41.12 1.14
C HIS A 895 6.04 41.20 0.37
N ALA A 896 6.73 40.06 0.22
CA ALA A 896 8.00 39.97 -0.48
C ALA A 896 7.99 38.91 -1.60
N SER A 897 8.96 39.01 -2.51
CA SER A 897 9.09 38.08 -3.65
C SER A 897 9.42 36.64 -3.24
N CYS A 898 9.93 36.42 -2.02
CA CYS A 898 10.21 35.09 -1.49
C CYS A 898 8.97 34.38 -0.93
N ASP A 899 7.80 35.03 -0.87
CA ASP A 899 6.53 34.41 -0.46
C ASP A 899 5.99 33.48 -1.55
N THR A 900 6.62 32.31 -1.64
CA THR A 900 6.38 31.26 -2.61
C THR A 900 5.85 30.00 -1.91
N VAL A 901 5.55 28.93 -2.64
CA VAL A 901 5.17 27.63 -2.03
C VAL A 901 6.24 27.05 -1.09
N ALA A 902 7.49 27.49 -1.20
CA ALA A 902 8.54 27.13 -0.25
C ALA A 902 8.45 27.89 1.09
N ASN A 903 7.65 28.95 1.16
CA ASN A 903 7.41 29.80 2.34
C ASN A 903 6.20 29.32 3.18
N ILE A 904 5.92 28.02 3.18
CA ILE A 904 4.75 27.44 3.86
C ILE A 904 5.20 26.38 4.87
N ASN A 905 4.57 26.40 6.04
CA ASN A 905 4.66 25.32 7.01
C ASN A 905 3.47 24.36 6.83
N ASP A 906 3.76 23.16 6.30
CA ASP A 906 2.76 22.13 6.01
C ASP A 906 1.91 21.77 7.25
N THR A 907 2.50 21.60 8.43
CA THR A 907 1.76 21.24 9.65
C THR A 907 0.83 22.36 10.14
N ILE A 908 1.22 23.62 9.95
CA ILE A 908 0.39 24.77 10.33
C ILE A 908 -0.79 24.88 9.36
N LEU A 909 -0.52 24.76 8.06
CA LEU A 909 -1.52 24.83 6.99
C LEU A 909 -2.57 23.73 7.10
N ASP A 910 -2.13 22.48 7.31
CA ASP A 910 -2.97 21.29 7.51
C ASP A 910 -3.98 21.52 8.65
N ARG A 911 -3.46 21.82 9.84
CA ARG A 911 -4.29 22.08 11.03
C ARG A 911 -5.24 23.26 10.86
N ALA A 912 -4.85 24.29 10.10
CA ALA A 912 -5.71 25.44 9.86
C ALA A 912 -6.85 25.11 8.89
N ALA A 913 -6.60 24.26 7.88
CA ALA A 913 -7.64 23.76 6.99
C ALA A 913 -8.64 22.87 7.74
N ASP A 914 -8.17 21.99 8.61
CA ASP A 914 -9.03 21.17 9.48
C ASP A 914 -9.83 22.01 10.46
N ALA A 915 -9.20 23.03 11.07
CA ALA A 915 -9.90 23.97 11.93
C ALA A 915 -11.01 24.70 11.16
N ALA A 916 -10.77 25.04 9.89
CA ALA A 916 -11.77 25.67 9.02
C ALA A 916 -12.97 24.75 8.78
N ALA A 917 -12.73 23.49 8.41
CA ALA A 917 -13.77 22.48 8.26
C ALA A 917 -14.53 22.25 9.57
N TYR A 918 -13.81 22.08 10.68
CA TYR A 918 -14.41 21.88 12.00
C TYR A 918 -15.34 23.03 12.40
N GLY A 919 -14.90 24.27 12.19
CA GLY A 919 -15.70 25.47 12.45
C GLY A 919 -16.99 25.49 11.62
N ILE A 920 -16.87 25.28 10.32
CA ILE A 920 -18.02 25.30 9.39
C ILE A 920 -18.99 24.16 9.69
N TRP A 921 -18.49 22.93 9.92
CA TRP A 921 -19.34 21.77 10.24
C TRP A 921 -20.09 21.97 11.54
N LYS A 922 -19.41 22.35 12.63
CA LYS A 922 -20.07 22.57 13.93
C LYS A 922 -21.11 23.69 13.87
N LEU A 923 -20.91 24.70 13.03
CA LEU A 923 -21.83 25.82 12.92
C LEU A 923 -23.02 25.56 11.98
N ALA A 924 -22.87 24.71 10.96
CA ALA A 924 -23.81 24.61 9.84
C ALA A 924 -24.35 23.21 9.51
N VAL A 925 -23.68 22.13 9.90
CA VAL A 925 -24.08 20.75 9.58
C VAL A 925 -24.96 20.16 10.68
N GLY A 926 -26.05 19.47 10.31
CA GLY A 926 -26.93 18.77 11.25
C GLY A 926 -27.82 17.72 10.60
N GLY A 927 -27.87 16.52 11.20
CA GLY A 927 -29.00 15.59 11.12
C GLY A 927 -30.00 15.91 12.24
N THR A 928 -31.27 15.51 12.10
CA THR A 928 -32.34 15.76 13.08
C THR A 928 -32.03 15.10 14.43
N GLY A 929 -31.34 15.83 15.28
CA GLY A 929 -31.27 15.65 16.70
C GLY A 929 -30.93 17.02 17.25
N THR A 930 -31.78 17.57 18.10
CA THR A 930 -31.32 18.50 19.13
C THR A 930 -29.97 17.96 19.64
N PRO A 931 -28.89 18.75 19.69
CA PRO A 931 -27.62 18.25 20.23
C PRO A 931 -27.94 17.55 21.54
N ALA A 932 -27.47 16.31 21.73
CA ALA A 932 -27.76 15.60 22.96
C ALA A 932 -27.39 16.53 24.13
N ASP A 933 -28.33 16.74 25.04
CA ASP A 933 -28.13 17.64 26.17
C ASP A 933 -26.86 17.20 26.90
N ASP A 934 -25.89 18.09 27.05
CA ASP A 934 -24.61 17.79 27.68
C ASP A 934 -24.14 18.98 28.51
N TYR A 935 -23.33 18.69 29.52
CA TYR A 935 -22.84 19.67 30.48
C TYR A 935 -21.52 19.23 31.11
N LEU A 936 -20.76 20.20 31.62
CA LEU A 936 -19.59 19.99 32.47
C LEU A 936 -19.95 20.15 33.95
N VAL A 937 -19.17 19.51 34.82
CA VAL A 937 -19.28 19.63 36.28
C VAL A 937 -17.94 20.07 36.85
N SER A 938 -17.96 21.05 37.74
CA SER A 938 -16.80 21.45 38.54
C SER A 938 -17.17 21.56 40.01
N VAL A 939 -16.17 21.49 40.90
CA VAL A 939 -16.36 21.65 42.34
C VAL A 939 -15.37 22.68 42.88
N SER A 940 -15.86 23.63 43.69
CA SER A 940 -15.04 24.67 44.31
C SER A 940 -15.46 24.91 45.77
N PRO A 941 -14.51 24.83 46.73
CA PRO A 941 -13.14 24.35 46.57
C PRO A 941 -13.10 22.84 46.26
N SER A 942 -12.07 22.38 45.55
CA SER A 942 -11.88 20.95 45.23
C SER A 942 -11.31 20.11 46.39
N SER A 943 -11.03 20.76 47.53
CA SER A 943 -10.58 20.13 48.77
C SER A 943 -11.20 20.82 49.98
N VAL A 944 -11.70 20.02 50.93
CA VAL A 944 -12.31 20.50 52.19
C VAL A 944 -11.82 19.67 53.37
N SER A 945 -11.84 20.23 54.58
CA SER A 945 -11.43 19.55 55.81
C SER A 945 -12.45 19.77 56.93
N THR A 946 -12.64 18.76 57.77
CA THR A 946 -13.46 18.82 59.00
C THR A 946 -12.91 17.86 60.04
N ASP A 947 -13.17 18.10 61.33
CA ASP A 947 -12.93 17.12 62.38
C ASP A 947 -13.97 15.98 62.33
N ALA A 948 -13.67 14.84 62.95
CA ALA A 948 -14.65 13.77 63.16
C ALA A 948 -15.83 14.28 64.01
N GLY A 949 -17.06 14.14 63.51
CA GLY A 949 -18.26 14.72 64.12
C GLY A 949 -18.64 16.10 63.58
N GLY A 950 -17.81 16.68 62.68
CA GLY A 950 -18.04 17.98 62.07
C GLY A 950 -18.67 17.92 60.67
N SER A 951 -18.67 19.06 59.98
CA SER A 951 -19.17 19.16 58.61
C SER A 951 -18.34 20.14 57.79
N ALA A 952 -18.18 19.88 56.49
CA ALA A 952 -17.56 20.79 55.54
C ALA A 952 -18.43 20.98 54.30
N THR A 953 -18.27 22.10 53.60
CA THR A 953 -19.08 22.45 52.42
C THR A 953 -18.23 22.77 51.20
N ALA A 954 -18.72 22.40 50.01
CA ALA A 954 -18.19 22.81 48.71
C ALA A 954 -19.36 23.13 47.76
N VAL A 955 -19.10 23.84 46.66
CA VAL A 955 -20.10 24.14 45.64
C VAL A 955 -19.81 23.32 44.39
N LEU A 956 -20.78 22.51 43.97
CA LEU A 956 -20.76 21.81 42.69
C LEU A 956 -21.50 22.67 41.65
N SER A 957 -20.81 23.07 40.60
CA SER A 957 -21.33 23.94 39.54
C SER A 957 -21.39 23.18 38.22
N THR A 958 -22.45 23.44 37.44
CA THR A 958 -22.63 22.85 36.10
C THR A 958 -22.63 23.90 35.02
N THR A 959 -22.21 23.55 33.80
CA THR A 959 -22.24 24.45 32.63
C THR A 959 -22.70 23.66 31.41
N VAL A 960 -23.78 24.11 30.77
CA VAL A 960 -24.30 23.48 29.55
C VAL A 960 -23.26 23.59 28.44
N THR A 961 -22.92 22.46 27.82
CA THR A 961 -21.95 22.39 26.72
C THR A 961 -22.61 22.12 25.36
N SER A 962 -23.75 21.43 25.33
CA SER A 962 -24.60 21.28 24.14
C SER A 962 -26.05 20.98 24.51
N GLY A 963 -26.99 21.24 23.62
CA GLY A 963 -28.41 20.93 23.82
C GLY A 963 -29.12 21.86 24.81
N ASP A 964 -30.26 21.41 25.33
CA ASP A 964 -31.04 22.12 26.35
C ASP A 964 -30.53 21.83 27.77
N ALA A 965 -30.85 22.74 28.69
CA ALA A 965 -30.48 22.58 30.09
C ALA A 965 -31.32 21.46 30.75
N GLN A 966 -30.69 20.33 31.07
CA GLN A 966 -31.37 19.15 31.62
C GLN A 966 -31.45 19.13 33.16
N SER A 967 -32.40 18.36 33.70
CA SER A 967 -32.48 18.09 35.14
C SER A 967 -31.39 17.09 35.55
N ILE A 968 -30.64 17.41 36.59
CA ILE A 968 -29.50 16.66 37.10
C ILE A 968 -29.78 16.25 38.55
N THR A 969 -29.70 14.95 38.83
CA THR A 969 -29.77 14.43 40.20
C THR A 969 -28.36 14.30 40.78
N LEU A 970 -28.13 14.83 41.98
CA LEU A 970 -26.80 14.84 42.58
C LEU A 970 -26.65 13.73 43.62
N SER A 971 -25.54 13.00 43.55
CA SER A 971 -25.21 11.95 44.51
C SER A 971 -23.70 11.96 44.83
N ALA A 972 -23.29 11.26 45.89
CA ALA A 972 -21.90 11.16 46.27
C ALA A 972 -21.53 9.70 46.55
N THR A 973 -20.35 9.30 46.08
CA THR A 973 -19.78 7.96 46.30
C THR A 973 -18.34 8.09 46.80
N GLY A 974 -17.80 7.04 47.43
CA GLY A 974 -16.44 7.08 48.01
C GLY A 974 -16.35 7.81 49.35
N LEU A 975 -17.47 8.03 50.05
CA LEU A 975 -17.48 8.57 51.41
C LEU A 975 -16.92 7.54 52.41
N PRO A 976 -16.17 7.98 53.44
CA PRO A 976 -15.73 7.10 54.51
C PRO A 976 -16.88 6.61 55.39
N SER A 977 -16.66 5.49 56.10
CA SER A 977 -17.62 4.97 57.07
C SER A 977 -17.92 6.02 58.15
N GLY A 978 -19.19 6.36 58.33
CA GLY A 978 -19.61 7.41 59.27
C GLY A 978 -19.80 8.80 58.66
N ALA A 979 -19.49 8.99 57.37
CA ALA A 979 -19.77 10.23 56.65
C ALA A 979 -21.01 10.14 55.74
N THR A 980 -21.71 11.26 55.60
CA THR A 980 -22.84 11.44 54.67
C THR A 980 -22.64 12.73 53.89
N ALA A 981 -23.12 12.78 52.64
CA ALA A 981 -23.13 13.99 51.84
C ALA A 981 -24.57 14.35 51.47
N VAL A 982 -24.93 15.63 51.65
CA VAL A 982 -26.25 16.17 51.33
C VAL A 982 -26.07 17.34 50.37
N PHE A 983 -26.85 17.34 49.28
CA PHE A 983 -26.87 18.41 48.29
C PHE A 983 -28.09 19.31 48.52
N SER A 984 -27.89 20.63 48.44
CA SER A 984 -28.94 21.63 48.57
C SER A 984 -28.85 22.65 47.41
N PRO A 985 -29.73 22.54 46.40
CA PRO A 985 -30.77 21.53 46.21
C PRO A 985 -30.22 20.16 45.71
N PRO A 986 -30.88 19.03 46.00
CA PRO A 986 -30.41 17.69 45.56
C PRO A 986 -30.61 17.40 44.07
N THR A 987 -31.38 18.25 43.39
CA THR A 987 -31.58 18.23 41.95
C THR A 987 -31.41 19.66 41.44
N ILE A 988 -30.61 19.85 40.38
CA ILE A 988 -30.36 21.14 39.73
C ILE A 988 -30.65 21.05 38.24
N THR A 989 -30.89 22.19 37.59
CA THR A 989 -30.88 22.24 36.11
C THR A 989 -29.47 22.56 35.63
N ALA A 990 -28.99 21.93 34.55
CA ALA A 990 -27.67 22.18 33.98
C ALA A 990 -27.44 23.70 33.73
N GLY A 991 -26.30 24.22 34.18
CA GLY A 991 -26.03 25.67 34.26
C GLY A 991 -26.23 26.27 35.66
N GLN A 992 -26.82 25.52 36.60
CA GLN A 992 -26.95 25.90 38.01
C GLN A 992 -25.88 25.21 38.87
N SER A 993 -25.87 25.55 40.16
CA SER A 993 -24.97 24.99 41.17
C SER A 993 -25.74 24.46 42.37
N SER A 994 -25.17 23.49 43.09
CA SER A 994 -25.64 23.02 44.38
C SER A 994 -24.52 23.06 45.41
N THR A 995 -24.83 23.46 46.64
CA THR A 995 -23.92 23.26 47.77
C THR A 995 -23.96 21.81 48.20
N VAL A 996 -22.80 21.16 48.33
CA VAL A 996 -22.65 19.85 48.98
C VAL A 996 -22.13 20.04 50.39
N THR A 997 -22.84 19.49 51.36
CA THR A 997 -22.42 19.43 52.77
C THR A 997 -22.06 17.99 53.11
N VAL A 998 -20.79 17.76 53.47
CA VAL A 998 -20.34 16.46 53.98
C VAL A 998 -20.26 16.52 55.49
N THR A 999 -21.02 15.66 56.17
CA THR A 999 -21.06 15.55 57.64
C THR A 999 -20.44 14.24 58.06
N THR A 1000 -19.55 14.27 59.05
CA THR A 1000 -18.88 13.09 59.61
C THR A 1000 -19.44 12.76 60.98
N SER A 1001 -19.45 11.49 61.37
CA SER A 1001 -19.70 11.06 62.75
C SER A 1001 -18.42 11.15 63.58
N ALA A 1002 -18.56 11.15 64.92
CA ALA A 1002 -17.43 11.06 65.84
C ALA A 1002 -16.59 9.77 65.69
N SER A 1003 -17.12 8.76 64.98
CA SER A 1003 -16.43 7.50 64.67
C SER A 1003 -15.81 7.46 63.27
N THR A 1004 -15.92 8.54 62.47
CA THR A 1004 -15.37 8.58 61.12
C THR A 1004 -13.83 8.56 61.19
N PRO A 1005 -13.12 7.61 60.55
CA PRO A 1005 -11.68 7.48 60.73
C PRO A 1005 -10.94 8.70 60.17
N PRO A 1006 -9.90 9.19 60.86
CA PRO A 1006 -9.09 10.30 60.37
C PRO A 1006 -8.26 9.89 59.16
N ASN A 1007 -8.52 10.51 58.01
CA ASN A 1007 -7.74 10.34 56.79
C ASN A 1007 -8.14 11.39 55.75
N THR A 1008 -7.43 11.43 54.62
CA THR A 1008 -7.89 12.09 53.40
C THR A 1008 -8.59 11.08 52.49
N TYR A 1009 -9.82 11.39 52.11
CA TYR A 1009 -10.68 10.57 51.27
C TYR A 1009 -10.97 11.27 49.95
N THR A 1010 -11.06 10.49 48.88
CA THR A 1010 -11.46 10.99 47.57
C THR A 1010 -12.95 10.70 47.37
N VAL A 1011 -13.77 11.75 47.44
CA VAL A 1011 -15.22 11.66 47.27
C VAL A 1011 -15.59 12.01 45.84
N SER A 1012 -16.28 11.11 45.15
CA SER A 1012 -16.81 11.35 43.81
C SER A 1012 -18.21 11.93 43.91
N LEU A 1013 -18.36 13.20 43.54
CA LEU A 1013 -19.65 13.87 43.41
C LEU A 1013 -20.19 13.59 42.01
N ARG A 1014 -21.28 12.84 41.92
CA ARG A 1014 -21.95 12.49 40.67
C ARG A 1014 -23.09 13.44 40.38
N ALA A 1015 -23.19 13.79 39.12
CA ALA A 1015 -24.28 14.52 38.51
C ALA A 1015 -24.88 13.57 37.47
N ASP A 1016 -26.02 12.98 37.80
CA ASP A 1016 -26.70 12.01 36.96
C ASP A 1016 -27.74 12.77 36.13
N GLY A 1017 -27.44 12.96 34.85
CA GLY A 1017 -28.29 13.67 33.90
C GLY A 1017 -29.25 12.73 33.18
N ALA A 1018 -30.32 13.26 32.59
CA ALA A 1018 -31.25 12.49 31.77
C ALA A 1018 -30.60 11.88 30.52
N SER A 1019 -29.57 12.54 29.97
CA SER A 1019 -28.85 12.11 28.76
C SER A 1019 -27.37 11.77 28.99
N ALA A 1020 -26.73 12.30 30.03
CA ALA A 1020 -25.33 12.04 30.34
C ALA A 1020 -25.01 12.17 31.84
N ASP A 1021 -24.23 11.23 32.36
CA ASP A 1021 -23.69 11.24 33.72
C ASP A 1021 -22.30 11.88 33.75
N ARG A 1022 -22.07 12.77 34.71
CA ARG A 1022 -20.80 13.47 34.93
C ARG A 1022 -20.38 13.38 36.39
N SER A 1023 -19.09 13.58 36.67
CA SER A 1023 -18.59 13.57 38.04
C SER A 1023 -17.46 14.56 38.26
N ALA A 1024 -17.40 15.13 39.46
CA ALA A 1024 -16.27 15.90 39.95
C ALA A 1024 -15.73 15.29 41.25
N THR A 1025 -14.43 15.42 41.46
CA THR A 1025 -13.74 14.84 42.62
C THR A 1025 -13.54 15.90 43.70
N LEU A 1026 -13.96 15.58 44.93
CA LEU A 1026 -13.74 16.37 46.13
C LEU A 1026 -12.79 15.62 47.07
N SER A 1027 -11.68 16.24 47.45
CA SER A 1027 -10.79 15.72 48.49
C SER A 1027 -11.33 16.12 49.87
N LEU A 1028 -11.74 15.15 50.69
CA LEU A 1028 -12.21 15.35 52.07
C LEU A 1028 -11.14 14.91 53.06
N THR A 1029 -10.61 15.83 53.86
CA THR A 1029 -9.73 15.48 55.00
C THR A 1029 -10.52 15.47 56.31
N VAL A 1030 -10.64 14.29 56.91
CA VAL A 1030 -11.19 14.12 58.27
C VAL A 1030 -10.04 14.19 59.27
N ASN A 1031 -10.01 15.23 60.10
CA ASN A 1031 -8.98 15.40 61.11
C ASN A 1031 -9.26 14.48 62.30
N GLY A 1032 -8.19 14.00 62.93
CA GLY A 1032 -8.27 13.16 64.11
C GLY A 1032 -8.72 13.92 65.34
N GLY A 1033 -10.03 13.87 65.62
CA GLY A 1033 -10.62 14.45 66.82
C GLY A 1033 -11.60 13.48 67.48
N GLY A 1034 -11.07 12.55 68.28
CA GLY A 1034 -11.87 11.89 69.32
C GLY A 1034 -12.30 12.91 70.39
N PRO A 1035 -13.39 12.63 71.14
CA PRO A 1035 -14.20 13.64 71.81
C PRO A 1035 -13.49 14.38 72.94
N GLY A 1036 -13.61 15.72 72.96
CA GLY A 1036 -13.69 16.49 74.21
C GLY A 1036 -12.40 16.78 74.96
N GLY A 1037 -11.31 17.16 74.28
CA GLY A 1037 -10.15 17.75 74.96
C GLY A 1037 -10.40 19.21 75.34
N THR A 1038 -10.89 19.48 76.56
CA THR A 1038 -10.99 20.84 77.09
C THR A 1038 -9.59 21.44 77.30
N SER A 1039 -9.45 22.76 77.17
CA SER A 1039 -8.22 23.45 77.60
C SER A 1039 -7.89 23.07 79.04
N TRP A 1040 -6.62 22.90 79.37
CA TRP A 1040 -6.20 22.70 80.75
C TRP A 1040 -6.57 23.95 81.56
N GLU A 1041 -7.27 23.73 82.67
CA GLU A 1041 -7.67 24.71 83.68
C GLU A 1041 -7.01 24.39 85.02
N THR A 1042 -6.77 25.42 85.84
CA THR A 1042 -6.34 25.28 87.25
C THR A 1042 -7.52 24.89 88.14
N TRP A 1043 -7.26 24.19 89.25
CA TRP A 1043 -8.24 23.73 90.23
C TRP A 1043 -9.28 22.72 89.73
N LYS A 1044 -9.03 22.12 88.56
CA LYS A 1044 -9.92 21.12 87.94
C LYS A 1044 -9.40 19.72 88.22
N SER A 1045 -10.30 18.82 88.60
CA SER A 1045 -9.95 17.40 88.76
C SER A 1045 -9.88 16.72 87.39
N TYR A 1046 -8.76 16.07 87.13
CA TYR A 1046 -8.51 15.25 85.95
C TYR A 1046 -8.32 13.79 86.37
N ALA A 1047 -8.94 12.87 85.64
CA ALA A 1047 -8.70 11.45 85.75
C ALA A 1047 -7.48 11.04 84.92
N ALA A 1048 -6.81 9.95 85.30
CA ALA A 1048 -5.77 9.36 84.47
C ALA A 1048 -6.37 8.92 83.12
N GLY A 1049 -5.75 9.35 82.02
CA GLY A 1049 -6.23 9.15 80.65
C GLY A 1049 -6.91 10.38 80.04
N ASP A 1050 -7.35 11.36 80.84
CA ASP A 1050 -7.94 12.59 80.33
C ASP A 1050 -6.96 13.32 79.42
N THR A 1051 -7.44 13.85 78.29
CA THR A 1051 -6.62 14.63 77.36
C THR A 1051 -7.05 16.08 77.37
N VAL A 1052 -6.09 16.98 77.48
CA VAL A 1052 -6.30 18.44 77.53
C VAL A 1052 -5.34 19.14 76.59
N THR A 1053 -5.66 20.37 76.21
CA THR A 1053 -4.75 21.24 75.45
C THR A 1053 -4.21 22.36 76.33
N TYR A 1054 -2.90 22.63 76.27
CA TYR A 1054 -2.25 23.78 76.90
C TYR A 1054 -1.22 24.36 75.93
N ASP A 1055 -1.27 25.67 75.67
CA ASP A 1055 -0.46 26.36 74.65
C ASP A 1055 -0.45 25.67 73.27
N GLY A 1056 -1.62 25.19 72.84
CA GLY A 1056 -1.80 24.54 71.54
C GLY A 1056 -1.21 23.13 71.42
N VAL A 1057 -0.69 22.57 72.52
CA VAL A 1057 -0.15 21.21 72.57
C VAL A 1057 -1.06 20.31 73.41
N SER A 1058 -1.30 19.09 72.94
CA SER A 1058 -2.13 18.11 73.64
C SER A 1058 -1.32 17.32 74.66
N TYR A 1059 -1.92 17.12 75.83
CA TYR A 1059 -1.34 16.36 76.94
C TYR A 1059 -2.36 15.39 77.51
N ARG A 1060 -1.90 14.20 77.88
CA ARG A 1060 -2.66 13.16 78.55
C ARG A 1060 -2.28 13.12 80.03
N CYS A 1061 -3.27 13.14 80.89
CA CYS A 1061 -3.12 12.97 82.33
C CYS A 1061 -2.64 11.54 82.61
N LEU A 1062 -1.51 11.38 83.29
CA LEU A 1062 -0.94 10.08 83.64
C LEU A 1062 -1.48 9.53 84.96
N GLN A 1063 -1.86 10.43 85.88
CA GLN A 1063 -2.31 10.09 87.22
C GLN A 1063 -3.44 11.03 87.63
N ALA A 1064 -4.52 10.50 88.19
CA ALA A 1064 -5.66 11.33 88.58
C ALA A 1064 -5.27 12.35 89.66
N HIS A 1065 -5.56 13.62 89.44
CA HIS A 1065 -5.21 14.72 90.34
C HIS A 1065 -6.14 15.93 90.13
N THR A 1066 -6.13 16.87 91.08
CA THR A 1066 -6.70 18.22 90.87
C THR A 1066 -5.56 19.17 90.54
N SER A 1067 -5.64 19.87 89.40
CA SER A 1067 -4.60 20.81 88.99
C SER A 1067 -4.46 21.98 89.96
N LEU A 1068 -3.24 22.50 90.09
CA LEU A 1068 -2.91 23.69 90.87
C LEU A 1068 -2.23 24.71 89.94
N PRO A 1069 -2.27 26.01 90.27
CA PRO A 1069 -1.42 26.99 89.60
C PRO A 1069 0.06 26.59 89.67
N GLY A 1070 0.77 26.62 88.54
CA GLY A 1070 2.14 26.11 88.44
C GLY A 1070 2.26 24.62 88.06
N TRP A 1071 1.14 23.91 87.92
CA TRP A 1071 1.08 22.50 87.47
C TRP A 1071 0.60 22.39 86.02
N GLU A 1072 0.88 23.39 85.19
CA GLU A 1072 0.60 23.34 83.77
C GLU A 1072 1.31 22.11 83.16
N PRO A 1073 0.72 21.44 82.16
CA PRO A 1073 1.22 20.16 81.66
C PRO A 1073 2.74 20.07 81.36
N PRO A 1074 3.42 21.08 80.77
CA PRO A 1074 4.87 21.01 80.56
C PRO A 1074 5.71 21.11 81.85
N ASN A 1075 5.17 21.70 82.91
CA ASN A 1075 5.90 21.96 84.16
C ASN A 1075 5.96 20.73 85.08
N VAL A 1076 5.03 19.79 84.90
CA VAL A 1076 4.86 18.61 85.77
C VAL A 1076 4.72 17.31 84.94
N PRO A 1077 5.79 16.86 84.25
CA PRO A 1077 5.75 15.70 83.35
C PRO A 1077 5.47 14.36 84.05
N ALA A 1078 5.54 14.30 85.38
CA ALA A 1078 5.12 13.13 86.15
C ALA A 1078 3.59 12.93 86.15
N LEU A 1079 2.83 13.99 85.90
CA LEU A 1079 1.36 13.99 85.86
C LEU A 1079 0.82 14.09 84.44
N TRP A 1080 1.62 14.57 83.48
CA TRP A 1080 1.17 14.82 82.11
C TRP A 1080 2.17 14.31 81.08
N GLN A 1081 1.66 13.64 80.05
CA GLN A 1081 2.44 13.18 78.90
C GLN A 1081 1.98 13.93 77.65
N ARG A 1082 2.90 14.54 76.92
CA ARG A 1082 2.61 15.14 75.62
C ARG A 1082 2.16 14.06 74.63
N VAL A 1083 1.06 14.31 73.90
CA VAL A 1083 0.45 13.39 72.93
C VAL A 1083 0.61 13.90 71.50
#